data_AF-A0A815DU54-F1
#
_entry.id   AF-A0A815DU54-F1
#
_cell.length_a   1.000
_cell.length_b   1.000
_cell.length_c   1.000
_cell.angle_alpha   90.00
_cell.angle_beta   90.00
_cell.angle_gamma   90.00
#
_symmetry.space_group_name_H-M   'P 1'
#
loop_
_entity.id
_entity.type
_entity.pdbx_description
1 polymer ?
#
loop_
_entity_poly.entity_id
_entity_poly.type
_entity_poly.pdbx_seq_one_letter_code
_entity_poly.pdbx_strand_id
1 'polypeptide(L)'
;MTFLLISIFLLCFAQYGYSYDHQLTDFDLYGPMLVANKYLVVSVVNRTYPSFAVYRPNSSNEFCIFNISINGLNQTYVMHIAIPSGVTPVPNIFTYQGIVIGNGTNEASFVVQITITSMSPCSYSSKFYKVRNDTPSDYSTLGINSFGRVSVYLDGPSTCMYDFNTNIGRFVHGQPGSVNSSFVYYAMEISDKGWGIAAGSLPYSGYYIPTLFLFTLNGSINPGINNYAVQSIMKVSMEFPWQTKKARPVSNTTDYEPVYGMSLSINENGDVLFGVQSMNTVFHLYVDPTNMTSIVFKGSRAASTTTAGIGFGKSVSWLDDTTAVILANDVSLDYTEWYASRIEIYDLSGGKQLNNTQEAYSSFPTAIQSRYSLLTNRIVAMVASYAGSIIFADSDGSIYIILPSPTGYYSATHIGNVRGHGVYFSSPAICPAGYIKQGPAQGKYLFDTCQICPVGTYYNPNTINSSNTCVACNATNTYCSFGSVADIPLDYTKSISQAIPFPKSPDLTGFEDILLLNMFNTDFETNCLVTTPFFWTLIIMGVGIVFLITMGILTLSGKCKNFRAKIEMIFTHFDIINDGERWIGGVLSITILVMIIFTGLFTSSFLKQYPKETSEAPDFTCDETLRNSQFSSRMQSLGAAIPADTATIFNLLSQQSFVATVTLLNTVVNLTVTVEKTIGTITEQLQRDLYVPTDGCIVISFNLTTNMATITVNITGSTAIGGVRIGLYGPEIVDINNKVQELNFSYAFIIQNQTLSQEPYFEMDLIQVINETKGLSTGAPSQFSGLWIPKFSKDDDRNFQTLAEYEKYHAESQTTLTIDLTQSMYYIYNIEQPIIKTANVVFKNILFVSMCMELFGFGFLFFKLAISPLCRLVSRLICQKNDESKEENNEGESESEKEEEEEDSDDESDGNEEDVHEIPKQIELPPEKTKWYKPNPKY
;
A
#
# COMPACT_ATOMS: atom_id res chain seq x y z
N MET A 1 27.06 57.03 -60.82
CA MET A 1 26.72 55.75 -60.16
C MET A 1 25.69 55.96 -59.04
N THR A 2 25.96 56.80 -58.03
CA THR A 2 25.04 57.13 -56.92
C THR A 2 23.62 57.51 -57.36
N PHE A 3 23.46 58.35 -58.40
CA PHE A 3 22.13 58.70 -58.93
C PHE A 3 21.32 57.49 -59.42
N LEU A 4 21.98 56.49 -60.02
CA LEU A 4 21.30 55.26 -60.49
C LEU A 4 20.81 54.43 -59.30
N LEU A 5 21.61 54.32 -58.24
CA LEU A 5 21.22 53.65 -57.00
C LEU A 5 20.04 54.35 -56.32
N ILE A 6 20.03 55.68 -56.27
CA ILE A 6 18.92 56.47 -55.70
C ILE A 6 17.64 56.30 -56.54
N SER A 7 17.73 56.33 -57.87
CA SER A 7 16.58 56.06 -58.74
C SER A 7 16.05 54.63 -58.59
N ILE A 8 16.90 53.62 -58.43
CA ILE A 8 16.48 52.25 -58.14
C ILE A 8 15.81 52.16 -56.76
N PHE A 9 16.37 52.79 -55.72
CA PHE A 9 15.78 52.81 -54.39
C PHE A 9 14.39 53.48 -54.38
N LEU A 10 14.23 54.60 -55.08
CA LEU A 10 12.95 55.30 -55.20
C LEU A 10 11.93 54.53 -56.05
N LEU A 11 12.36 53.82 -57.11
CA LEU A 11 11.49 52.93 -57.88
C LEU A 11 11.07 51.69 -57.07
N CYS A 12 11.96 51.12 -56.26
CA CYS A 12 11.60 50.07 -55.31
C CYS A 12 10.58 50.57 -54.27
N PHE A 13 10.76 51.76 -53.68
CA PHE A 13 9.76 52.32 -52.77
C PHE A 13 8.43 52.65 -53.47
N ALA A 14 8.45 53.09 -54.73
CA ALA A 14 7.24 53.31 -55.52
C ALA A 14 6.50 52.01 -55.87
N GLN A 15 7.22 50.89 -56.08
CA GLN A 15 6.61 49.57 -56.28
C GLN A 15 6.24 48.85 -54.97
N TYR A 16 6.88 49.19 -53.85
CA TYR A 16 6.37 48.88 -52.51
C TYR A 16 5.20 49.79 -52.07
N GLY A 17 4.69 50.62 -52.99
CA GLY A 17 3.33 51.15 -52.97
C GLY A 17 2.24 50.11 -53.27
N TYR A 18 2.53 48.81 -53.17
CA TYR A 18 1.48 47.82 -52.90
C TYR A 18 0.82 48.22 -51.58
N SER A 19 -0.49 48.47 -51.62
CA SER A 19 -1.31 48.30 -50.43
C SER A 19 -1.05 46.89 -49.91
N TYR A 20 -0.53 46.79 -48.68
CA TYR A 20 -0.57 45.55 -47.91
C TYR A 20 -2.04 45.34 -47.52
N ASP A 21 -2.81 44.89 -48.51
CA ASP A 21 -4.19 44.45 -48.40
C ASP A 21 -4.15 43.15 -47.60
N HIS A 22 -3.95 43.29 -46.30
CA HIS A 22 -4.20 42.23 -45.34
C HIS A 22 -5.66 41.85 -45.54
N GLN A 23 -5.87 40.74 -46.23
CA GLN A 23 -7.13 40.00 -46.16
C GLN A 23 -7.22 39.44 -44.75
N LEU A 24 -7.58 40.32 -43.81
CA LEU A 24 -7.93 40.02 -42.44
C LEU A 24 -8.96 38.91 -42.50
N THR A 25 -8.73 37.84 -41.76
CA THR A 25 -9.55 36.64 -41.84
C THR A 25 -10.63 36.68 -40.77
N ASP A 26 -11.65 35.82 -40.86
CA ASP A 26 -12.68 35.68 -39.80
C ASP A 26 -12.06 35.62 -38.39
N PHE A 27 -10.93 34.91 -38.28
CA PHE A 27 -10.18 34.72 -37.06
C PHE A 27 -9.49 36.01 -36.55
N ASP A 28 -9.06 36.90 -37.44
CA ASP A 28 -8.34 38.12 -37.08
C ASP A 28 -9.31 39.25 -36.65
N LEU A 29 -10.50 39.30 -37.27
CA LEU A 29 -11.57 40.26 -36.96
C LEU A 29 -12.44 39.84 -35.77
N TYR A 30 -12.91 38.58 -35.78
CA TYR A 30 -13.95 38.09 -34.86
C TYR A 30 -13.51 36.91 -33.98
N GLY A 31 -12.31 36.39 -34.20
CA GLY A 31 -11.75 35.30 -33.42
C GLY A 31 -12.20 33.89 -33.84
N PRO A 32 -11.64 32.85 -33.21
CA PRO A 32 -12.00 31.46 -33.48
C PRO A 32 -13.36 31.09 -32.89
N MET A 33 -14.20 30.46 -33.71
CA MET A 33 -15.58 30.11 -33.37
C MET A 33 -15.78 28.60 -33.33
N LEU A 34 -16.20 28.12 -32.18
CA LEU A 34 -16.37 26.70 -31.86
C LEU A 34 -17.61 26.52 -30.98
N VAL A 35 -18.59 25.72 -31.42
CA VAL A 35 -19.77 25.36 -30.62
C VAL A 35 -20.09 23.87 -30.72
N ALA A 36 -20.54 23.30 -29.61
CA ALA A 36 -20.88 21.88 -29.48
C ALA A 36 -22.25 21.70 -28.84
N ASN A 37 -22.90 20.58 -29.15
CA ASN A 37 -23.91 19.97 -28.30
C ASN A 37 -23.62 18.46 -28.17
N LYS A 38 -24.58 17.69 -27.65
CA LYS A 38 -24.48 16.24 -27.44
C LYS A 38 -24.26 15.41 -28.72
N TYR A 39 -24.54 15.97 -29.89
CA TYR A 39 -24.62 15.22 -31.16
C TYR A 39 -23.76 15.78 -32.29
N LEU A 40 -23.41 17.06 -32.23
CA LEU A 40 -22.76 17.79 -33.31
C LEU A 40 -21.85 18.86 -32.75
N VAL A 41 -20.72 19.07 -33.42
CA VAL A 41 -19.79 20.16 -33.13
C VAL A 41 -19.45 20.86 -34.44
N VAL A 42 -19.33 22.18 -34.39
CA VAL A 42 -19.15 23.07 -35.54
C VAL A 42 -18.01 24.03 -35.26
N SER A 43 -17.11 24.17 -36.24
CA SER A 43 -16.03 25.18 -36.25
C SER A 43 -15.92 25.82 -37.64
N VAL A 44 -15.53 27.09 -37.69
CA VAL A 44 -15.16 27.77 -38.94
C VAL A 44 -13.77 27.31 -39.41
N VAL A 45 -13.54 27.20 -40.72
CA VAL A 45 -12.32 26.57 -41.30
C VAL A 45 -11.62 27.42 -42.35
N ASN A 46 -12.36 28.03 -43.28
CA ASN A 46 -11.79 28.71 -44.44
C ASN A 46 -12.00 30.22 -44.33
N ARG A 47 -11.04 30.98 -44.86
CA ARG A 47 -10.80 32.39 -44.53
C ARG A 47 -11.20 33.37 -45.64
N THR A 48 -11.85 32.89 -46.69
CA THR A 48 -12.36 33.68 -47.85
C THR A 48 -13.80 33.34 -48.24
N TYR A 49 -14.37 32.28 -47.67
CA TYR A 49 -15.74 31.83 -47.92
C TYR A 49 -16.30 31.22 -46.63
N PRO A 50 -17.57 31.43 -46.27
CA PRO A 50 -18.22 30.81 -45.10
C PRO A 50 -18.14 29.28 -45.20
N SER A 51 -17.23 28.67 -44.43
CA SER A 51 -16.90 27.24 -44.54
C SER A 51 -16.69 26.62 -43.17
N PHE A 52 -17.25 25.42 -42.99
CA PHE A 52 -17.43 24.81 -41.67
C PHE A 52 -16.87 23.38 -41.64
N ALA A 53 -16.11 23.06 -40.60
CA ALA A 53 -15.86 21.70 -40.15
C ALA A 53 -17.00 21.30 -39.23
N VAL A 54 -17.63 20.17 -39.53
CA VAL A 54 -18.76 19.64 -38.75
C VAL A 54 -18.55 18.16 -38.51
N TYR A 55 -18.68 17.74 -37.26
CA TYR A 55 -18.43 16.37 -36.83
C TYR A 55 -19.35 15.94 -35.69
N ARG A 56 -19.48 14.62 -35.51
CA ARG A 56 -20.18 14.06 -34.34
C ARG A 56 -19.15 13.76 -33.23
N PRO A 57 -19.37 14.22 -31.98
CA PRO A 57 -18.39 14.04 -30.91
C PRO A 57 -18.16 12.57 -30.56
N ASN A 58 -19.12 11.69 -30.85
CA ASN A 58 -19.06 10.26 -30.52
C ASN A 58 -18.57 9.37 -31.70
N SER A 59 -18.08 9.93 -32.81
CA SER A 59 -17.65 9.15 -33.98
C SER A 59 -16.52 9.82 -34.77
N SER A 60 -15.32 9.24 -34.73
CA SER A 60 -14.16 9.67 -35.51
C SER A 60 -14.33 9.51 -37.04
N ASN A 61 -15.35 8.78 -37.48
CA ASN A 61 -15.64 8.53 -38.89
C ASN A 61 -16.69 9.50 -39.48
N GLU A 62 -17.47 10.20 -38.64
CA GLU A 62 -18.54 11.12 -39.08
C GLU A 62 -18.07 12.57 -39.05
N PHE A 63 -17.33 12.95 -40.09
CA PHE A 63 -16.73 14.27 -40.28
C PHE A 63 -17.00 14.81 -41.69
N CYS A 64 -17.22 16.12 -41.78
CA CYS A 64 -17.35 16.88 -43.02
C CYS A 64 -16.64 18.24 -42.93
N ILE A 65 -16.05 18.68 -44.04
CA ILE A 65 -15.86 20.11 -44.35
C ILE A 65 -16.71 20.46 -45.56
N PHE A 66 -17.37 21.62 -45.53
CA PHE A 66 -18.07 22.19 -46.69
C PHE A 66 -17.96 23.72 -46.70
N ASN A 67 -18.06 24.29 -47.91
CA ASN A 67 -18.15 25.72 -48.14
C ASN A 67 -19.60 26.06 -48.52
N ILE A 68 -20.12 27.21 -48.10
CA ILE A 68 -21.47 27.64 -48.46
C ILE A 68 -21.45 28.41 -49.78
N SER A 69 -21.80 27.73 -50.86
CA SER A 69 -21.88 28.28 -52.22
C SER A 69 -23.25 28.88 -52.55
N ILE A 70 -23.69 29.87 -51.75
CA ILE A 70 -24.93 30.62 -52.02
C ILE A 70 -24.61 31.91 -52.78
N ASN A 71 -25.28 32.12 -53.91
CA ASN A 71 -25.16 33.36 -54.69
C ASN A 71 -25.45 34.59 -53.80
N GLY A 72 -24.45 35.47 -53.64
CA GLY A 72 -24.51 36.63 -52.76
C GLY A 72 -23.87 36.45 -51.37
N LEU A 73 -23.49 35.23 -50.97
CA LEU A 73 -22.75 34.96 -49.72
C LEU A 73 -21.28 34.56 -49.95
N ASN A 74 -20.81 34.61 -51.20
CA ASN A 74 -19.46 34.21 -51.60
C ASN A 74 -18.32 35.12 -51.10
N GLN A 75 -18.62 36.25 -50.45
CA GLN A 75 -17.67 37.14 -49.78
C GLN A 75 -18.28 37.54 -48.44
N THR A 76 -18.40 36.56 -47.54
CA THR A 76 -19.01 36.78 -46.23
C THR A 76 -18.14 36.31 -45.09
N TYR A 77 -18.03 37.16 -44.09
CA TYR A 77 -17.35 36.90 -42.84
C TYR A 77 -18.35 36.28 -41.85
N VAL A 78 -17.93 35.27 -41.10
CA VAL A 78 -18.72 34.64 -40.03
C VAL A 78 -18.42 35.39 -38.72
N MET A 79 -19.44 35.94 -38.08
CA MET A 79 -19.29 36.67 -36.81
C MET A 79 -19.68 35.83 -35.58
N HIS A 80 -20.69 34.97 -35.72
CA HIS A 80 -21.15 34.11 -34.63
C HIS A 80 -21.69 32.80 -35.19
N ILE A 81 -21.50 31.71 -34.45
CA ILE A 81 -22.14 30.42 -34.68
C ILE A 81 -22.90 30.01 -33.41
N ALA A 82 -24.07 29.42 -33.57
CA ALA A 82 -24.95 29.00 -32.48
C ALA A 82 -25.57 27.63 -32.80
N ILE A 83 -25.70 26.79 -31.78
CA ILE A 83 -26.18 25.42 -31.90
C ILE A 83 -27.31 25.16 -30.88
N PRO A 84 -28.41 24.48 -31.26
CA PRO A 84 -29.51 24.21 -30.35
C PRO A 84 -29.13 23.21 -29.24
N SER A 85 -29.62 23.48 -28.03
CA SER A 85 -29.35 22.72 -26.81
C SER A 85 -30.23 21.47 -26.60
N GLY A 86 -31.38 21.36 -27.27
CA GLY A 86 -32.51 20.58 -26.72
C GLY A 86 -32.92 19.25 -27.38
N VAL A 87 -32.73 18.17 -26.61
CA VAL A 87 -33.65 17.04 -26.34
C VAL A 87 -34.21 16.17 -27.51
N THR A 88 -34.19 16.58 -28.78
CA THR A 88 -34.82 15.82 -29.89
C THR A 88 -33.82 15.34 -30.96
N PRO A 89 -34.02 14.16 -31.56
CA PRO A 89 -33.01 13.49 -32.40
C PRO A 89 -32.98 14.01 -33.84
N VAL A 90 -33.01 15.33 -34.03
CA VAL A 90 -32.78 16.02 -35.32
C VAL A 90 -31.42 16.73 -35.21
N PRO A 91 -30.30 15.97 -35.21
CA PRO A 91 -29.12 16.35 -34.44
C PRO A 91 -28.13 17.23 -35.23
N ASN A 92 -28.56 17.69 -36.40
CA ASN A 92 -27.70 18.10 -37.50
C ASN A 92 -27.87 19.60 -37.86
N ILE A 93 -28.51 20.38 -37.00
CA ILE A 93 -28.82 21.80 -37.25
C ILE A 93 -27.85 22.68 -36.48
N PHE A 94 -27.28 23.68 -37.16
CA PHE A 94 -26.66 24.85 -36.53
C PHE A 94 -27.13 26.12 -37.24
N THR A 95 -26.84 27.28 -36.68
CA THR A 95 -27.10 28.57 -37.31
C THR A 95 -25.88 29.45 -37.14
N TYR A 96 -25.55 30.22 -38.17
CA TYR A 96 -24.51 31.23 -38.08
C TYR A 96 -25.03 32.58 -38.55
N GLN A 97 -24.33 33.62 -38.14
CA GLN A 97 -24.50 34.97 -38.66
C GLN A 97 -23.24 35.37 -39.41
N GLY A 98 -23.42 36.12 -40.49
CA GLY A 98 -22.29 36.76 -41.16
C GLY A 98 -22.61 38.13 -41.72
N ILE A 99 -21.56 38.76 -42.25
CA ILE A 99 -21.58 40.06 -42.92
C ILE A 99 -21.11 39.87 -44.36
N VAL A 100 -21.86 40.41 -45.33
CA VAL A 100 -21.38 40.60 -46.72
C VAL A 100 -20.48 41.82 -46.76
N ILE A 101 -19.24 41.66 -47.25
CA ILE A 101 -18.36 42.78 -47.55
C ILE A 101 -18.24 42.92 -49.06
N GLY A 102 -18.70 44.06 -49.58
CA GLY A 102 -18.55 44.47 -50.98
C GLY A 102 -17.73 45.75 -51.06
N ASN A 103 -16.74 45.79 -51.97
CA ASN A 103 -15.83 46.93 -52.18
C ASN A 103 -15.20 47.52 -50.90
N GLY A 104 -15.00 46.71 -49.85
CA GLY A 104 -14.43 47.15 -48.57
C GLY A 104 -15.42 47.78 -47.58
N THR A 105 -16.73 47.67 -47.80
CA THR A 105 -17.76 48.11 -46.84
C THR A 105 -18.78 47.00 -46.52
N ASN A 106 -19.29 47.01 -45.28
CA ASN A 106 -20.29 46.06 -44.79
C ASN A 106 -21.67 46.32 -45.46
N GLU A 107 -22.05 45.52 -46.46
CA GLU A 107 -23.28 45.72 -47.25
C GLU A 107 -24.54 45.11 -46.61
N ALA A 108 -24.39 44.08 -45.78
CA ALA A 108 -25.51 43.36 -45.18
C ALA A 108 -25.10 42.45 -44.02
N SER A 109 -25.90 42.44 -42.94
CA SER A 109 -25.93 41.32 -41.98
C SER A 109 -27.02 40.31 -42.37
N PHE A 110 -26.73 39.03 -42.17
CA PHE A 110 -27.65 37.92 -42.42
C PHE A 110 -27.48 36.82 -41.37
N VAL A 111 -28.53 36.03 -41.14
CA VAL A 111 -28.49 34.82 -40.33
C VAL A 111 -28.90 33.63 -41.20
N VAL A 112 -28.12 32.55 -41.16
CA VAL A 112 -28.35 31.32 -41.93
C VAL A 112 -28.43 30.11 -41.01
N GLN A 113 -29.56 29.41 -41.04
CA GLN A 113 -29.69 28.05 -40.52
C GLN A 113 -29.13 27.05 -41.54
N ILE A 114 -28.27 26.14 -41.09
CA ILE A 114 -27.77 25.01 -41.86
C ILE A 114 -28.28 23.72 -41.23
N THR A 115 -28.73 22.78 -42.08
CA THR A 115 -29.10 21.42 -41.68
C THR A 115 -28.23 20.44 -42.46
N ILE A 116 -27.35 19.70 -41.78
CA ILE A 116 -26.54 18.64 -42.42
C ILE A 116 -27.48 17.47 -42.76
N THR A 117 -27.57 17.12 -44.04
CA THR A 117 -28.39 16.00 -44.53
C THR A 117 -27.57 14.72 -44.69
N SER A 118 -26.25 14.81 -44.86
CA SER A 118 -25.31 13.69 -44.76
C SER A 118 -23.91 14.18 -44.36
N MET A 119 -23.16 13.37 -43.62
CA MET A 119 -21.74 13.63 -43.32
C MET A 119 -20.80 13.08 -44.41
N SER A 120 -21.15 11.97 -45.08
CA SER A 120 -20.26 11.29 -46.05
C SER A 120 -21.07 10.53 -47.12
N PRO A 121 -21.12 11.00 -48.38
CA PRO A 121 -20.60 12.29 -48.86
C PRO A 121 -21.32 13.43 -48.14
N CYS A 122 -20.64 14.56 -47.94
CA CYS A 122 -21.23 15.65 -47.19
C CYS A 122 -22.30 16.39 -48.01
N SER A 123 -23.45 16.64 -47.40
CA SER A 123 -24.50 17.46 -47.96
C SER A 123 -25.25 18.19 -46.86
N TYR A 124 -25.76 19.37 -47.21
CA TYR A 124 -26.51 20.24 -46.31
C TYR A 124 -27.67 20.89 -47.07
N SER A 125 -28.69 21.32 -46.34
CA SER A 125 -29.66 22.32 -46.78
C SER A 125 -29.50 23.59 -45.93
N SER A 126 -30.02 24.70 -46.44
CA SER A 126 -29.85 26.02 -45.82
C SER A 126 -31.12 26.86 -45.91
N LYS A 127 -31.31 27.74 -44.94
CA LYS A 127 -32.30 28.83 -44.95
C LYS A 127 -31.61 30.10 -44.47
N PHE A 128 -31.68 31.18 -45.24
CA PHE A 128 -31.05 32.44 -44.88
C PHE A 128 -32.07 33.58 -44.78
N TYR A 129 -31.78 34.54 -43.91
CA TYR A 129 -32.58 35.76 -43.73
C TYR A 129 -31.64 36.98 -43.68
N LYS A 130 -31.94 38.02 -44.48
CA LYS A 130 -31.22 39.29 -44.43
C LYS A 130 -31.76 40.11 -43.26
N VAL A 131 -30.90 40.45 -42.30
CA VAL A 131 -31.30 41.12 -41.06
C VAL A 131 -31.51 42.62 -41.26
N ARG A 132 -30.75 43.28 -42.15
CA ARG A 132 -30.94 44.71 -42.45
C ARG A 132 -30.37 45.10 -43.82
N ASN A 133 -30.73 46.29 -44.29
CA ASN A 133 -30.08 46.97 -45.43
C ASN A 133 -29.01 47.99 -45.00
N ASP A 134 -28.83 48.18 -43.69
CA ASP A 134 -27.85 49.10 -43.12
C ASP A 134 -26.62 48.32 -42.64
N THR A 135 -25.51 49.03 -42.43
CA THR A 135 -24.28 48.46 -41.85
C THR A 135 -24.58 47.82 -40.48
N PRO A 136 -24.30 46.52 -40.27
CA PRO A 136 -24.27 45.95 -38.92
C PRO A 136 -23.25 46.65 -38.02
N SER A 137 -23.45 46.57 -36.70
CA SER A 137 -22.38 46.88 -35.76
C SER A 137 -21.54 45.64 -35.43
N ASP A 138 -20.28 45.87 -35.12
CA ASP A 138 -19.31 44.83 -34.76
C ASP A 138 -19.59 44.24 -33.35
N TYR A 139 -20.52 44.84 -32.61
CA TYR A 139 -20.91 44.48 -31.25
C TYR A 139 -22.28 43.80 -31.23
N SER A 140 -22.34 42.62 -31.84
CA SER A 140 -23.54 41.82 -31.94
C SER A 140 -23.42 40.49 -31.17
N THR A 141 -24.52 39.76 -31.04
CA THR A 141 -24.49 38.38 -30.55
C THR A 141 -25.70 37.56 -31.03
N LEU A 142 -25.45 36.29 -31.33
CA LEU A 142 -26.41 35.32 -31.87
C LEU A 142 -26.70 34.23 -30.84
N GLY A 143 -27.97 33.95 -30.60
CA GLY A 143 -28.45 32.82 -29.82
C GLY A 143 -29.54 32.06 -30.57
N ILE A 144 -29.79 30.82 -30.18
CA ILE A 144 -30.80 29.97 -30.81
C ILE A 144 -31.55 29.17 -29.75
N ASN A 145 -32.86 28.97 -29.94
CA ASN A 145 -33.63 28.14 -29.01
C ASN A 145 -33.27 26.65 -29.12
N SER A 146 -33.64 25.90 -28.08
CA SER A 146 -33.44 24.45 -27.93
C SER A 146 -33.81 23.58 -29.13
N PHE A 147 -34.73 24.04 -29.99
CA PHE A 147 -35.22 23.29 -31.16
C PHE A 147 -34.56 23.71 -32.47
N GLY A 148 -33.65 24.69 -32.45
CA GLY A 148 -33.00 25.24 -33.64
C GLY A 148 -33.93 26.10 -34.50
N ARG A 149 -35.14 26.41 -34.03
CA ARG A 149 -36.24 26.99 -34.83
C ARG A 149 -36.22 28.50 -34.85
N VAL A 150 -35.91 29.11 -33.71
CA VAL A 150 -35.92 30.56 -33.53
C VAL A 150 -34.51 31.01 -33.17
N SER A 151 -33.93 31.87 -34.01
CA SER A 151 -32.74 32.63 -33.65
C SER A 151 -33.14 33.96 -32.99
N VAL A 152 -32.34 34.37 -32.02
CA VAL A 152 -32.37 35.70 -31.40
C VAL A 152 -31.05 36.38 -31.73
N TYR A 153 -31.15 37.61 -32.19
CA TYR A 153 -30.02 38.44 -32.59
C TYR A 153 -30.10 39.78 -31.86
N LEU A 154 -29.03 40.13 -31.13
CA LEU A 154 -28.89 41.40 -30.45
C LEU A 154 -27.75 42.19 -31.11
N ASP A 155 -28.01 43.44 -31.47
CA ASP A 155 -27.09 44.31 -32.22
C ASP A 155 -27.30 45.74 -31.73
N GLY A 156 -26.42 46.19 -30.82
CA GLY A 156 -26.50 47.47 -30.12
C GLY A 156 -27.94 47.86 -29.71
N PRO A 157 -28.59 48.80 -30.44
CA PRO A 157 -29.94 49.29 -30.17
C PRO A 157 -31.10 48.37 -30.59
N SER A 158 -30.87 47.20 -31.20
CA SER A 158 -31.90 46.39 -31.87
C SER A 158 -31.92 44.92 -31.45
N THR A 159 -33.13 44.40 -31.22
CA THR A 159 -33.41 42.96 -31.03
C THR A 159 -34.15 42.44 -32.28
N CYS A 160 -33.59 41.45 -32.97
CA CYS A 160 -34.27 40.72 -34.04
C CYS A 160 -34.54 39.28 -33.61
N MET A 161 -35.73 38.77 -33.90
CA MET A 161 -36.06 37.35 -33.78
C MET A 161 -36.48 36.81 -35.15
N TYR A 162 -35.94 35.66 -35.55
CA TYR A 162 -36.31 35.01 -36.82
C TYR A 162 -36.70 33.56 -36.59
N ASP A 163 -37.91 33.19 -37.03
CA ASP A 163 -38.38 31.80 -37.02
C ASP A 163 -38.16 31.15 -38.41
N PHE A 164 -37.27 30.16 -38.45
CA PHE A 164 -36.94 29.40 -39.65
C PHE A 164 -38.08 28.48 -40.14
N ASN A 165 -39.16 28.29 -39.37
CA ASN A 165 -40.32 27.52 -39.82
C ASN A 165 -41.34 28.37 -40.59
N THR A 166 -41.72 29.53 -40.03
CA THR A 166 -42.64 30.45 -40.71
C THR A 166 -41.95 31.37 -41.72
N ASN A 167 -40.61 31.46 -41.68
CA ASN A 167 -39.79 32.47 -42.37
C ASN A 167 -40.15 33.93 -41.99
N ILE A 168 -40.70 34.13 -40.80
CA ILE A 168 -41.08 35.46 -40.29
C ILE A 168 -39.94 35.99 -39.41
N GLY A 169 -39.29 37.05 -39.89
CA GLY A 169 -38.47 37.93 -39.07
C GLY A 169 -39.30 39.01 -38.40
N ARG A 170 -38.97 39.33 -37.14
CA ARG A 170 -39.51 40.48 -36.41
C ARG A 170 -38.41 41.24 -35.71
N PHE A 171 -38.33 42.54 -36.02
CA PHE A 171 -37.61 43.50 -35.19
C PHE A 171 -38.50 43.82 -33.99
N VAL A 172 -38.08 43.37 -32.82
CA VAL A 172 -38.67 43.81 -31.56
C VAL A 172 -37.88 45.05 -31.15
N HIS A 173 -38.47 46.24 -31.31
CA HIS A 173 -37.93 47.49 -30.74
C HIS A 173 -38.13 47.52 -29.21
N GLY A 174 -37.70 46.45 -28.54
CA GLY A 174 -37.48 46.37 -27.11
C GLY A 174 -35.98 46.45 -26.87
N GLN A 175 -35.51 47.63 -26.47
CA GLN A 175 -34.14 47.81 -26.00
C GLN A 175 -33.98 47.09 -24.65
N PRO A 176 -32.87 46.36 -24.40
CA PRO A 176 -32.49 45.98 -23.05
C PRO A 176 -31.98 47.20 -22.26
N GLY A 177 -32.91 48.08 -21.89
CA GLY A 177 -32.67 49.34 -21.18
C GLY A 177 -32.62 50.56 -22.11
N SER A 178 -33.54 51.50 -21.92
CA SER A 178 -33.76 52.68 -22.78
C SER A 178 -32.84 53.88 -22.49
N VAL A 179 -31.58 53.64 -22.08
CA VAL A 179 -30.71 54.72 -21.55
C VAL A 179 -29.24 54.70 -22.03
N ASN A 180 -28.79 53.68 -22.77
CA ASN A 180 -27.40 53.67 -23.27
C ASN A 180 -27.24 52.87 -24.57
N SER A 181 -27.00 53.58 -25.69
CA SER A 181 -26.61 53.01 -26.99
C SER A 181 -25.12 52.61 -27.03
N SER A 182 -24.62 52.09 -25.92
CA SER A 182 -23.20 51.94 -25.60
C SER A 182 -22.88 50.64 -24.85
N PHE A 183 -23.88 49.77 -24.67
CA PHE A 183 -23.64 48.39 -24.23
C PHE A 183 -23.00 47.60 -25.36
N VAL A 184 -21.85 47.00 -25.10
CA VAL A 184 -21.15 46.10 -26.03
C VAL A 184 -21.48 44.66 -25.64
N TYR A 185 -22.12 43.92 -26.53
CA TYR A 185 -22.36 42.48 -26.36
C TYR A 185 -21.08 41.68 -26.61
N TYR A 186 -20.87 40.61 -25.84
CA TYR A 186 -19.74 39.68 -26.02
C TYR A 186 -20.17 38.21 -26.06
N ALA A 187 -21.23 37.82 -25.35
CA ALA A 187 -21.79 36.46 -25.40
C ALA A 187 -23.30 36.46 -25.15
N MET A 188 -24.01 35.43 -25.64
CA MET A 188 -25.41 35.18 -25.32
C MET A 188 -25.71 33.69 -25.37
N GLU A 189 -26.61 33.24 -24.50
CA GLU A 189 -27.06 31.86 -24.43
C GLU A 189 -28.56 31.79 -24.09
N ILE A 190 -29.22 30.72 -24.53
CA ILE A 190 -30.68 30.55 -24.40
C ILE A 190 -30.97 29.15 -23.85
N SER A 191 -31.59 29.10 -22.68
CA SER A 191 -32.13 27.87 -22.08
C SER A 191 -33.26 27.30 -22.92
N ASP A 192 -33.37 25.98 -22.88
CA ASP A 192 -34.48 25.20 -23.41
C ASP A 192 -35.86 25.65 -22.92
N LYS A 193 -35.93 26.26 -21.74
CA LYS A 193 -37.15 26.70 -21.04
C LYS A 193 -37.64 28.09 -21.45
N GLY A 194 -37.07 28.68 -22.51
CA GLY A 194 -37.57 29.93 -23.10
C GLY A 194 -37.08 31.21 -22.45
N TRP A 195 -35.91 31.18 -21.82
CA TRP A 195 -35.19 32.35 -21.31
C TRP A 195 -33.74 32.32 -21.75
N GLY A 196 -33.04 33.43 -21.62
CA GLY A 196 -31.62 33.51 -21.94
C GLY A 196 -30.92 34.64 -21.18
N ILE A 197 -29.59 34.63 -21.27
CA ILE A 197 -28.73 35.67 -20.70
C ILE A 197 -27.83 36.21 -21.81
N ALA A 198 -27.74 37.53 -21.89
CA ALA A 198 -26.72 38.22 -22.67
C ALA A 198 -25.67 38.80 -21.72
N ALA A 199 -24.40 38.58 -22.04
CA ALA A 199 -23.24 39.14 -21.37
C ALA A 199 -22.57 40.20 -22.26
N GLY A 200 -22.07 41.24 -21.61
CA GLY A 200 -21.42 42.35 -22.28
C GLY A 200 -20.85 43.35 -21.29
N SER A 201 -20.51 44.55 -21.76
CA SER A 201 -19.97 45.61 -20.90
C SER A 201 -20.62 46.97 -21.15
N LEU A 202 -20.66 47.78 -20.07
CA LEU A 202 -21.07 49.17 -20.11
C LEU A 202 -19.84 50.08 -19.89
N PRO A 203 -19.58 51.09 -20.75
CA PRO A 203 -18.51 52.04 -20.51
C PRO A 203 -18.84 52.95 -19.31
N TYR A 204 -17.84 53.17 -18.46
CA TYR A 204 -17.92 54.01 -17.28
C TYR A 204 -16.58 54.69 -17.03
N SER A 205 -16.54 56.03 -17.14
CA SER A 205 -15.42 56.88 -16.68
C SER A 205 -14.00 56.41 -17.03
N GLY A 206 -13.80 55.89 -18.25
CA GLY A 206 -12.49 55.44 -18.76
C GLY A 206 -12.20 53.94 -18.63
N TYR A 207 -13.14 53.14 -18.12
CA TYR A 207 -13.08 51.67 -18.13
C TYR A 207 -14.44 51.07 -18.51
N TYR A 208 -14.52 49.73 -18.58
CA TYR A 208 -15.75 48.99 -18.90
C TYR A 208 -16.20 48.14 -17.70
N ILE A 209 -17.51 48.09 -17.46
CA ILE A 209 -18.13 47.33 -16.36
C ILE A 209 -18.89 46.11 -16.93
N PRO A 210 -18.39 44.88 -16.69
CA PRO A 210 -19.06 43.65 -17.07
C PRO A 210 -20.47 43.56 -16.48
N THR A 211 -21.43 43.24 -17.34
CA THR A 211 -22.86 43.35 -17.05
C THR A 211 -23.63 42.22 -17.75
N LEU A 212 -24.57 41.63 -17.02
CA LEU A 212 -25.50 40.61 -17.51
C LEU A 212 -26.91 41.18 -17.66
N PHE A 213 -27.62 40.70 -18.69
CA PHE A 213 -29.04 40.90 -18.90
C PHE A 213 -29.76 39.55 -18.98
N LEU A 214 -30.60 39.23 -17.99
CA LEU A 214 -31.58 38.14 -18.09
C LEU A 214 -32.76 38.59 -18.93
N PHE A 215 -33.17 37.80 -19.91
CA PHE A 215 -34.35 38.03 -20.75
C PHE A 215 -35.24 36.78 -20.86
N THR A 216 -36.55 36.98 -20.95
CA THR A 216 -37.55 35.92 -21.18
C THR A 216 -38.16 36.03 -22.57
N LEU A 217 -38.39 34.88 -23.21
CA LEU A 217 -39.04 34.78 -24.52
C LEU A 217 -40.49 34.34 -24.33
N ASN A 218 -41.43 35.27 -24.49
CA ASN A 218 -42.83 35.00 -24.18
C ASN A 218 -43.47 33.91 -25.05
N GLY A 219 -43.96 32.84 -24.40
CA GLY A 219 -44.84 31.81 -24.99
C GLY A 219 -44.35 30.38 -24.77
N SER A 220 -45.26 29.45 -24.47
CA SER A 220 -44.98 28.02 -24.67
C SER A 220 -44.83 27.73 -26.17
N ILE A 221 -44.08 26.69 -26.53
CA ILE A 221 -43.68 26.40 -27.91
C ILE A 221 -44.83 25.75 -28.68
N ASN A 222 -45.91 26.52 -28.86
CA ASN A 222 -47.17 26.11 -29.47
C ASN A 222 -47.28 26.79 -30.84
N PRO A 223 -47.21 26.05 -31.97
CA PRO A 223 -46.80 26.58 -33.28
C PRO A 223 -47.86 27.42 -34.04
N GLY A 224 -48.69 28.18 -33.32
CA GLY A 224 -49.71 29.08 -33.88
C GLY A 224 -49.86 30.43 -33.19
N ILE A 225 -49.15 30.72 -32.09
CA ILE A 225 -49.31 31.98 -31.32
C ILE A 225 -48.06 32.85 -31.50
N ASN A 226 -48.07 33.67 -32.55
CA ASN A 226 -46.92 34.48 -32.98
C ASN A 226 -46.75 35.78 -32.14
N ASN A 227 -46.49 35.68 -30.84
CA ASN A 227 -46.33 36.81 -29.91
C ASN A 227 -45.08 36.71 -28.99
N TYR A 228 -43.94 36.37 -29.59
CA TYR A 228 -42.64 36.50 -28.94
C TYR A 228 -42.29 37.97 -28.69
N ALA A 229 -41.97 38.29 -27.45
CA ALA A 229 -41.46 39.58 -27.00
C ALA A 229 -40.55 39.36 -25.79
N VAL A 230 -39.52 40.18 -25.66
CA VAL A 230 -38.71 40.28 -24.43
C VAL A 230 -39.52 41.06 -23.40
N GLN A 231 -39.94 40.41 -22.31
CA GLN A 231 -40.88 40.99 -21.34
C GLN A 231 -40.24 41.53 -20.06
N SER A 232 -39.07 41.02 -19.69
CA SER A 232 -38.29 41.50 -18.55
C SER A 232 -36.82 41.57 -18.94
N ILE A 233 -36.13 42.62 -18.47
CA ILE A 233 -34.67 42.77 -18.56
C ILE A 233 -34.17 43.10 -17.15
N MET A 234 -33.62 42.10 -16.46
CA MET A 234 -32.90 42.35 -15.20
C MET A 234 -31.42 42.57 -15.49
N LYS A 235 -30.90 43.72 -15.03
CA LYS A 235 -29.48 44.08 -15.15
C LYS A 235 -28.72 43.72 -13.87
N VAL A 236 -27.58 43.03 -14.01
CA VAL A 236 -26.58 42.87 -12.94
C VAL A 236 -25.23 43.34 -13.46
N SER A 237 -24.58 44.28 -12.76
CA SER A 237 -23.23 44.77 -13.07
C SER A 237 -22.24 44.34 -11.98
N MET A 238 -21.01 44.01 -12.36
CA MET A 238 -19.98 43.48 -11.46
C MET A 238 -18.78 44.41 -11.41
N GLU A 239 -18.55 45.06 -10.26
CA GLU A 239 -17.47 46.04 -10.07
C GLU A 239 -16.36 45.47 -9.17
N PHE A 240 -15.16 45.29 -9.74
CA PHE A 240 -13.92 45.07 -8.96
C PHE A 240 -12.92 46.20 -9.29
N PRO A 241 -12.39 46.93 -8.28
CA PRO A 241 -11.95 48.31 -8.47
C PRO A 241 -10.52 48.53 -9.00
N TRP A 242 -9.76 47.45 -9.30
CA TRP A 242 -8.34 47.57 -9.72
C TRP A 242 -7.97 46.81 -11.01
N GLN A 243 -8.52 45.62 -11.28
CA GLN A 243 -8.24 44.87 -12.51
C GLN A 243 -8.85 45.55 -13.75
N THR A 244 -10.09 46.03 -13.62
CA THR A 244 -10.82 46.83 -14.62
C THR A 244 -10.05 48.07 -15.11
N LYS A 245 -9.12 48.59 -14.31
CA LYS A 245 -8.27 49.76 -14.63
C LYS A 245 -6.96 49.43 -15.34
N LYS A 246 -6.60 48.15 -15.49
CA LYS A 246 -5.46 47.71 -16.32
C LYS A 246 -5.86 47.43 -17.78
N ALA A 247 -7.15 47.23 -18.02
CA ALA A 247 -7.71 47.00 -19.33
C ALA A 247 -7.67 48.34 -20.14
N ARG A 248 -7.03 48.35 -21.32
CA ARG A 248 -6.95 49.56 -22.16
C ARG A 248 -8.33 49.87 -22.76
N PRO A 249 -8.79 51.14 -22.86
CA PRO A 249 -10.03 51.43 -23.56
C PRO A 249 -10.02 50.80 -24.96
N VAL A 250 -11.09 50.08 -25.31
CA VAL A 250 -11.23 49.46 -26.65
C VAL A 250 -11.07 50.56 -27.69
N SER A 251 -10.00 50.49 -28.47
CA SER A 251 -9.75 51.42 -29.56
C SER A 251 -10.70 51.11 -30.72
N ASN A 252 -10.84 52.06 -31.66
CA ASN A 252 -11.52 51.84 -32.94
C ASN A 252 -10.69 50.94 -33.90
N THR A 253 -10.01 49.94 -33.35
CA THR A 253 -9.30 48.86 -34.04
C THR A 253 -10.30 47.75 -34.31
N THR A 254 -10.41 47.33 -35.56
CA THR A 254 -11.34 46.31 -36.09
C THR A 254 -11.00 44.87 -35.68
N ASP A 255 -10.04 44.70 -34.79
CA ASP A 255 -9.28 43.47 -34.63
C ASP A 255 -9.67 42.78 -33.30
N TYR A 256 -9.70 41.45 -33.30
CA TYR A 256 -10.15 40.65 -32.16
C TYR A 256 -9.21 40.80 -30.95
N GLU A 257 -9.60 41.60 -29.94
CA GLU A 257 -8.92 41.67 -28.65
C GLU A 257 -9.43 40.59 -27.67
N PRO A 258 -8.68 39.48 -27.42
CA PRO A 258 -9.14 38.40 -26.54
C PRO A 258 -9.31 38.83 -25.07
N VAL A 259 -8.76 39.98 -24.68
CA VAL A 259 -8.85 40.57 -23.33
C VAL A 259 -10.30 40.80 -22.90
N TYR A 260 -11.15 41.19 -23.85
CA TYR A 260 -12.56 41.52 -23.61
C TYR A 260 -13.52 40.37 -23.83
N GLY A 261 -12.99 39.18 -24.16
CA GLY A 261 -13.77 37.95 -24.21
C GLY A 261 -14.52 37.69 -22.92
N MET A 262 -15.84 37.53 -23.03
CA MET A 262 -16.71 37.00 -22.00
C MET A 262 -17.31 35.70 -22.48
N SER A 263 -17.63 34.81 -21.54
CA SER A 263 -18.21 33.50 -21.84
C SER A 263 -19.39 33.19 -20.92
N LEU A 264 -20.36 32.45 -21.44
CA LEU A 264 -21.55 32.00 -20.73
C LEU A 264 -21.73 30.48 -20.90
N SER A 265 -22.22 29.81 -19.87
CA SER A 265 -22.78 28.46 -19.97
C SER A 265 -23.91 28.24 -18.97
N ILE A 266 -25.07 27.78 -19.42
CA ILE A 266 -26.28 27.52 -18.62
C ILE A 266 -26.53 26.01 -18.53
N ASN A 267 -26.82 25.49 -17.33
CA ASN A 267 -27.17 24.07 -17.15
C ASN A 267 -28.69 23.80 -17.16
N GLU A 268 -29.11 22.52 -17.19
CA GLU A 268 -30.54 22.17 -17.21
C GLU A 268 -31.24 22.59 -15.89
N ASN A 269 -30.51 22.74 -14.79
CA ASN A 269 -31.04 23.19 -13.50
C ASN A 269 -31.21 24.72 -13.37
N GLY A 270 -30.61 25.52 -14.27
CA GLY A 270 -30.61 26.99 -14.22
C GLY A 270 -29.39 27.64 -13.55
N ASP A 271 -28.34 26.87 -13.23
CA ASP A 271 -27.03 27.44 -12.90
C ASP A 271 -26.37 28.04 -14.15
N VAL A 272 -25.62 29.12 -13.93
CA VAL A 272 -24.97 29.90 -14.98
C VAL A 272 -23.51 30.14 -14.60
N LEU A 273 -22.60 29.78 -15.49
CA LEU A 273 -21.21 30.21 -15.44
C LEU A 273 -21.08 31.48 -16.28
N PHE A 274 -20.44 32.51 -15.72
CA PHE A 274 -20.10 33.74 -16.43
C PHE A 274 -18.61 34.01 -16.28
N GLY A 275 -17.85 33.75 -17.35
CA GLY A 275 -16.41 33.99 -17.40
C GLY A 275 -16.10 35.40 -17.92
N VAL A 276 -15.22 36.11 -17.21
CA VAL A 276 -14.75 37.45 -17.59
C VAL A 276 -13.23 37.49 -17.56
N GLN A 277 -12.60 37.32 -18.73
CA GLN A 277 -11.15 37.16 -18.82
C GLN A 277 -10.39 38.38 -18.26
N SER A 278 -10.83 39.61 -18.57
CA SER A 278 -10.23 40.85 -18.05
C SER A 278 -10.29 41.03 -16.52
N MET A 279 -11.17 40.28 -15.83
CA MET A 279 -11.24 40.21 -14.36
C MET A 279 -10.54 38.99 -13.78
N ASN A 280 -9.98 38.10 -14.61
CA ASN A 280 -9.40 36.82 -14.20
C ASN A 280 -10.35 35.96 -13.34
N THR A 281 -11.67 36.06 -13.60
CA THR A 281 -12.72 35.61 -12.68
C THR A 281 -13.85 34.89 -13.44
N VAL A 282 -14.34 33.80 -12.86
CA VAL A 282 -15.60 33.14 -13.25
C VAL A 282 -16.61 33.30 -12.12
N PHE A 283 -17.79 33.79 -12.46
CA PHE A 283 -18.93 33.92 -11.57
C PHE A 283 -19.86 32.71 -11.75
N HIS A 284 -20.33 32.14 -10.63
CA HIS A 284 -21.35 31.10 -10.57
C HIS A 284 -22.63 31.73 -10.05
N LEU A 285 -23.66 31.69 -10.90
CA LEU A 285 -24.95 32.33 -10.69
C LEU A 285 -26.06 31.30 -10.87
N TYR A 286 -27.29 31.69 -10.56
CA TYR A 286 -28.47 30.83 -10.70
C TYR A 286 -29.70 31.65 -11.08
N VAL A 287 -30.49 31.12 -12.01
CA VAL A 287 -31.82 31.62 -12.36
C VAL A 287 -32.81 30.49 -12.07
N ASP A 288 -33.87 30.78 -11.30
CA ASP A 288 -34.94 29.80 -11.09
C ASP A 288 -35.64 29.52 -12.44
N PRO A 289 -35.54 28.30 -12.99
CA PRO A 289 -36.10 27.98 -14.31
C PRO A 289 -37.63 27.90 -14.31
N THR A 290 -38.27 27.92 -13.13
CA THR A 290 -39.72 28.00 -12.96
C THR A 290 -40.21 29.43 -12.72
N ASN A 291 -39.35 30.29 -12.18
CA ASN A 291 -39.64 31.68 -11.83
C ASN A 291 -38.49 32.61 -12.25
N MET A 292 -38.39 32.86 -13.55
CA MET A 292 -37.32 33.60 -14.23
C MET A 292 -37.34 35.13 -13.95
N THR A 293 -37.42 35.52 -12.69
CA THR A 293 -37.55 36.92 -12.23
C THR A 293 -36.29 37.51 -11.63
N SER A 294 -35.26 36.69 -11.32
CA SER A 294 -33.98 37.18 -10.80
C SER A 294 -32.77 36.32 -11.19
N ILE A 295 -31.59 36.95 -11.21
CA ILE A 295 -30.30 36.27 -11.18
C ILE A 295 -29.81 36.28 -9.73
N VAL A 296 -29.60 35.10 -9.15
CA VAL A 296 -29.06 34.89 -7.81
C VAL A 296 -27.56 34.62 -7.91
N PHE A 297 -26.76 35.29 -7.08
CA PHE A 297 -25.32 35.01 -6.96
C PHE A 297 -25.09 33.78 -6.09
N LYS A 298 -24.38 32.75 -6.61
CA LYS A 298 -23.97 31.56 -5.84
C LYS A 298 -22.49 31.64 -5.42
N GLY A 299 -21.60 32.16 -6.26
CA GLY A 299 -20.18 32.27 -5.94
C GLY A 299 -19.35 32.93 -7.03
N SER A 300 -18.06 33.11 -6.77
CA SER A 300 -17.08 33.58 -7.75
C SER A 300 -15.69 33.05 -7.41
N ARG A 301 -14.96 32.59 -8.43
CA ARG A 301 -13.56 32.16 -8.32
C ARG A 301 -12.67 33.04 -9.19
N ALA A 302 -11.58 33.55 -8.62
CA ALA A 302 -10.52 34.26 -9.32
C ALA A 302 -9.21 33.49 -9.20
N ALA A 303 -8.47 33.31 -10.29
CA ALA A 303 -7.28 32.43 -10.31
C ALA A 303 -6.06 32.96 -9.52
N SER A 304 -5.97 34.28 -9.33
CA SER A 304 -4.89 34.91 -8.55
C SER A 304 -5.36 36.23 -7.95
N THR A 305 -5.13 36.40 -6.65
CA THR A 305 -5.42 37.64 -5.90
C THR A 305 -4.19 38.55 -5.76
N THR A 306 -2.98 38.04 -6.03
CA THR A 306 -1.71 38.69 -5.65
C THR A 306 -0.80 39.04 -6.83
N THR A 307 -0.67 38.18 -7.84
CA THR A 307 0.28 38.40 -8.96
C THR A 307 -0.22 37.97 -10.33
N ALA A 308 -0.02 38.87 -11.29
CA ALA A 308 0.33 38.68 -12.70
C ALA A 308 0.02 37.32 -13.37
N GLY A 309 -1.10 37.27 -14.11
CA GLY A 309 -1.47 36.20 -15.03
C GLY A 309 -2.96 36.31 -15.32
N ILE A 310 -3.35 36.98 -16.42
CA ILE A 310 -4.76 37.35 -16.66
C ILE A 310 -5.35 36.55 -17.83
N GLY A 311 -6.14 35.52 -17.50
CA GLY A 311 -6.62 34.57 -18.50
C GLY A 311 -7.70 33.58 -18.05
N PHE A 312 -8.15 33.63 -16.80
CA PHE A 312 -9.17 32.73 -16.24
C PHE A 312 -10.58 33.14 -16.66
N GLY A 313 -11.37 32.18 -17.17
CA GLY A 313 -12.72 32.43 -17.64
C GLY A 313 -12.80 32.88 -19.10
N LYS A 314 -11.79 32.61 -19.93
CA LYS A 314 -11.86 32.90 -21.38
C LYS A 314 -13.02 32.15 -22.05
N SER A 315 -13.19 30.89 -21.67
CA SER A 315 -14.38 30.10 -21.96
C SER A 315 -14.79 29.32 -20.70
N VAL A 316 -16.09 29.11 -20.56
CA VAL A 316 -16.73 28.32 -19.50
C VAL A 316 -17.75 27.39 -20.14
N SER A 317 -17.90 26.17 -19.62
CA SER A 317 -18.85 25.21 -20.17
C SER A 317 -19.25 24.15 -19.15
N TRP A 318 -20.50 23.68 -19.18
CA TRP A 318 -20.94 22.54 -18.37
C TRP A 318 -20.63 21.21 -19.06
N LEU A 319 -19.96 20.29 -18.35
CA LEU A 319 -19.72 18.92 -18.81
C LEU A 319 -20.91 17.99 -18.48
N ASP A 320 -21.50 18.24 -17.32
CA ASP A 320 -22.80 17.78 -16.82
C ASP A 320 -23.36 18.86 -15.89
N ASP A 321 -24.61 18.72 -15.41
CA ASP A 321 -25.27 19.73 -14.58
C ASP A 321 -24.57 20.08 -13.25
N THR A 322 -23.55 19.33 -12.86
CA THR A 322 -22.79 19.52 -11.62
C THR A 322 -21.29 19.69 -11.85
N THR A 323 -20.82 19.77 -13.10
CA THR A 323 -19.39 19.77 -13.42
C THR A 323 -19.03 20.90 -14.38
N ALA A 324 -18.32 21.90 -13.86
CA ALA A 324 -17.95 23.12 -14.57
C ALA A 324 -16.53 23.00 -15.17
N VAL A 325 -16.41 23.24 -16.47
CA VAL A 325 -15.14 23.31 -17.22
C VAL A 325 -14.79 24.79 -17.44
N ILE A 326 -13.54 25.16 -17.13
CA ILE A 326 -13.05 26.54 -17.25
C ILE A 326 -11.72 26.56 -18.02
N LEU A 327 -11.63 27.42 -19.02
CA LEU A 327 -10.38 27.72 -19.73
C LEU A 327 -9.60 28.82 -18.98
N ALA A 328 -8.37 28.50 -18.59
CA ALA A 328 -7.44 29.37 -17.90
C ALA A 328 -6.18 29.58 -18.76
N ASN A 329 -5.66 30.81 -18.82
CA ASN A 329 -4.51 31.16 -19.65
C ASN A 329 -3.43 31.91 -18.85
N ASP A 330 -2.19 31.47 -18.98
CA ASP A 330 -1.01 32.17 -18.47
C ASP A 330 -0.58 33.20 -19.52
N VAL A 331 -0.90 34.47 -19.26
CA VAL A 331 -0.69 35.62 -20.16
C VAL A 331 -0.02 36.78 -19.40
N SER A 332 0.86 37.52 -20.08
CA SER A 332 1.56 38.69 -19.56
C SER A 332 0.62 39.81 -19.07
N LEU A 333 1.13 40.68 -18.20
CA LEU A 333 0.34 41.76 -17.56
C LEU A 333 -0.21 42.82 -18.53
N ASP A 334 0.38 42.91 -19.71
CA ASP A 334 0.06 43.81 -20.82
C ASP A 334 -0.59 43.07 -22.01
N TYR A 335 -0.86 41.77 -21.86
CA TYR A 335 -1.47 40.86 -22.84
C TYR A 335 -0.72 40.68 -24.17
N THR A 336 0.56 41.07 -24.24
CA THR A 336 1.39 40.91 -25.45
C THR A 336 1.94 39.49 -25.61
N GLU A 337 2.23 38.79 -24.51
CA GLU A 337 2.77 37.43 -24.51
C GLU A 337 1.81 36.44 -23.86
N TRP A 338 1.45 35.38 -24.59
CA TRP A 338 0.67 34.25 -24.07
C TRP A 338 1.59 33.02 -23.98
N TYR A 339 1.83 32.56 -22.75
CA TYR A 339 2.80 31.52 -22.41
C TYR A 339 2.20 30.11 -22.45
N ALA A 340 1.03 29.92 -21.84
CA ALA A 340 0.37 28.62 -21.74
C ALA A 340 -1.16 28.74 -21.58
N SER A 341 -1.84 27.62 -21.77
CA SER A 341 -3.26 27.42 -21.49
C SER A 341 -3.47 26.11 -20.75
N ARG A 342 -4.43 26.14 -19.83
CA ARG A 342 -4.88 25.02 -18.99
C ARG A 342 -6.40 24.95 -19.08
N ILE A 343 -6.94 23.74 -19.12
CA ILE A 343 -8.38 23.52 -18.94
C ILE A 343 -8.55 22.91 -17.56
N GLU A 344 -9.30 23.56 -16.69
CA GLU A 344 -9.56 23.13 -15.32
C GLU A 344 -11.00 22.65 -15.20
N ILE A 345 -11.24 21.61 -14.40
CA ILE A 345 -12.60 21.13 -14.12
C ILE A 345 -12.89 21.15 -12.61
N TYR A 346 -14.11 21.57 -12.28
CA TYR A 346 -14.62 21.79 -10.93
C TYR A 346 -15.89 20.96 -10.71
N ASP A 347 -15.85 20.02 -9.76
CA ASP A 347 -17.04 19.30 -9.30
C ASP A 347 -17.81 20.17 -8.30
N LEU A 348 -19.02 20.56 -8.69
CA LEU A 348 -19.96 21.36 -7.91
C LEU A 348 -21.11 20.49 -7.32
N SER A 349 -20.98 19.15 -7.37
CA SER A 349 -21.97 18.23 -6.82
C SER A 349 -22.17 18.39 -5.31
N GLY A 350 -23.33 17.95 -4.80
CA GLY A 350 -23.71 18.14 -3.40
C GLY A 350 -24.07 19.59 -3.02
N GLY A 351 -24.18 20.49 -4.00
CA GLY A 351 -24.51 21.91 -3.76
C GLY A 351 -23.29 22.79 -3.44
N LYS A 352 -22.07 22.33 -3.74
CA LYS A 352 -20.86 23.15 -3.67
C LYS A 352 -20.99 24.38 -4.59
N GLN A 353 -20.31 25.46 -4.22
CA GLN A 353 -20.28 26.72 -4.97
C GLN A 353 -18.88 26.96 -5.52
N LEU A 354 -18.77 27.44 -6.77
CA LEU A 354 -17.49 27.82 -7.35
C LEU A 354 -16.94 29.05 -6.60
N ASN A 355 -15.85 28.87 -5.86
CA ASN A 355 -15.25 29.91 -5.03
C ASN A 355 -13.71 29.78 -4.96
N ASN A 356 -13.04 30.73 -4.29
CA ASN A 356 -11.57 30.74 -4.19
C ASN A 356 -10.99 29.57 -3.38
N THR A 357 -11.76 28.94 -2.48
CA THR A 357 -11.33 27.76 -1.69
C THR A 357 -11.59 26.42 -2.39
N GLN A 358 -12.44 26.38 -3.40
CA GLN A 358 -12.73 25.17 -4.18
C GLN A 358 -11.62 24.93 -5.20
N GLU A 359 -10.80 23.91 -4.99
CA GLU A 359 -9.75 23.51 -5.95
C GLU A 359 -10.37 22.80 -7.17
N ALA A 360 -9.64 22.84 -8.30
CA ALA A 360 -9.97 22.04 -9.49
C ALA A 360 -9.63 20.58 -9.18
N TYR A 361 -10.55 19.65 -9.40
CA TYR A 361 -10.28 18.23 -9.11
C TYR A 361 -9.40 17.57 -10.18
N SER A 362 -9.37 18.15 -11.39
CA SER A 362 -8.40 17.81 -12.42
C SER A 362 -8.19 18.96 -13.40
N SER A 363 -7.11 18.90 -14.17
CA SER A 363 -6.77 19.87 -15.22
C SER A 363 -6.07 19.20 -16.40
N PHE A 364 -5.96 19.91 -17.52
CA PHE A 364 -5.24 19.47 -18.72
C PHE A 364 -4.34 20.60 -19.24
N PRO A 365 -3.10 20.31 -19.70
CA PRO A 365 -2.45 18.99 -19.76
C PRO A 365 -1.89 18.53 -18.41
N THR A 366 -1.71 17.21 -18.25
CA THR A 366 -1.03 16.58 -17.10
C THR A 366 0.23 15.84 -17.54
N ALA A 367 0.98 15.26 -16.59
CA ALA A 367 2.12 14.38 -16.91
C ALA A 367 1.69 13.09 -17.63
N ILE A 368 0.50 12.55 -17.31
CA ILE A 368 -0.05 11.32 -17.92
C ILE A 368 -0.79 11.64 -19.23
N GLN A 369 -1.50 12.77 -19.28
CA GLN A 369 -2.22 13.27 -20.45
C GLN A 369 -1.60 14.59 -20.92
N SER A 370 -0.41 14.49 -21.52
CA SER A 370 0.33 15.62 -22.07
C SER A 370 -0.36 16.19 -23.32
N ARG A 371 -0.10 17.47 -23.67
CA ARG A 371 -0.65 18.04 -24.92
C ARG A 371 0.08 17.43 -26.12
N TYR A 372 -0.66 17.20 -27.20
CA TYR A 372 -0.09 16.69 -28.45
C TYR A 372 0.92 17.68 -29.03
N SER A 373 2.03 17.19 -29.59
CA SER A 373 3.17 18.02 -30.01
C SER A 373 2.91 18.93 -31.22
N LEU A 374 1.82 18.71 -31.96
CA LEU A 374 1.36 19.60 -33.04
C LEU A 374 0.29 20.61 -32.58
N LEU A 375 -0.08 20.62 -31.28
CA LEU A 375 -0.97 21.63 -30.71
C LEU A 375 -0.14 22.68 -29.95
N THR A 376 -0.40 23.95 -30.25
CA THR A 376 0.25 25.09 -29.61
C THR A 376 -0.04 25.17 -28.11
N ASN A 377 0.72 26.03 -27.43
CA ASN A 377 0.49 26.37 -26.02
C ASN A 377 -0.78 27.21 -25.77
N ARG A 378 -1.51 27.63 -26.81
CA ARG A 378 -2.48 28.72 -26.77
C ARG A 378 -3.87 28.21 -27.16
N ILE A 379 -4.67 27.82 -26.17
CA ILE A 379 -6.03 27.34 -26.38
C ILE A 379 -6.96 28.56 -26.49
N VAL A 380 -7.49 28.80 -27.68
CA VAL A 380 -8.17 30.05 -28.02
C VAL A 380 -9.68 30.01 -27.81
N ALA A 381 -10.30 28.83 -27.94
CA ALA A 381 -11.70 28.58 -27.66
C ALA A 381 -11.86 27.15 -27.08
N MET A 382 -12.84 26.95 -26.20
CA MET A 382 -13.13 25.66 -25.55
C MET A 382 -14.64 25.53 -25.36
N VAL A 383 -15.18 24.32 -25.54
CA VAL A 383 -16.58 23.97 -25.25
C VAL A 383 -16.66 22.53 -24.75
N ALA A 384 -17.54 22.27 -23.79
CA ALA A 384 -17.84 20.91 -23.33
C ALA A 384 -19.14 20.41 -23.98
N SER A 385 -19.29 19.09 -24.07
CA SER A 385 -20.54 18.46 -24.47
C SER A 385 -21.16 17.71 -23.29
N TYR A 386 -22.50 17.75 -23.20
CA TYR A 386 -23.34 16.92 -22.32
C TYR A 386 -23.27 15.40 -22.61
N ALA A 387 -22.25 14.96 -23.37
CA ALA A 387 -21.83 13.57 -23.49
C ALA A 387 -20.56 13.27 -22.66
N GLY A 388 -20.01 14.25 -21.93
CA GLY A 388 -18.78 14.11 -21.16
C GLY A 388 -17.50 14.29 -21.98
N SER A 389 -17.54 15.04 -23.08
CA SER A 389 -16.35 15.36 -23.90
C SER A 389 -15.96 16.83 -23.78
N ILE A 390 -14.66 17.14 -23.78
CA ILE A 390 -14.15 18.52 -23.90
C ILE A 390 -13.56 18.70 -25.29
N ILE A 391 -13.94 19.77 -25.97
CA ILE A 391 -13.41 20.16 -27.27
C ILE A 391 -12.73 21.52 -27.14
N PHE A 392 -11.58 21.71 -27.76
CA PHE A 392 -10.97 23.03 -27.86
C PHE A 392 -10.30 23.28 -29.21
N ALA A 393 -10.14 24.55 -29.55
CA ALA A 393 -9.35 25.03 -30.68
C ALA A 393 -8.09 25.73 -30.16
N ASP A 394 -6.98 25.60 -30.90
CA ASP A 394 -5.70 26.24 -30.60
C ASP A 394 -5.42 27.46 -31.52
N SER A 395 -4.34 28.21 -31.28
CA SER A 395 -4.09 29.47 -32.01
C SER A 395 -3.92 29.32 -33.51
N ASP A 396 -3.62 28.12 -33.98
CA ASP A 396 -3.34 27.85 -35.39
C ASP A 396 -4.62 27.34 -36.11
N GLY A 397 -5.71 27.17 -35.34
CA GLY A 397 -7.00 26.65 -35.80
C GLY A 397 -7.11 25.12 -35.71
N SER A 398 -6.15 24.44 -35.08
CA SER A 398 -6.24 23.00 -34.85
C SER A 398 -7.26 22.69 -33.75
N ILE A 399 -8.04 21.63 -33.95
CA ILE A 399 -9.11 21.23 -33.02
C ILE A 399 -8.66 19.95 -32.31
N TYR A 400 -8.75 19.93 -30.97
CA TYR A 400 -8.56 18.73 -30.18
C TYR A 400 -9.83 18.34 -29.44
N ILE A 401 -10.18 17.06 -29.52
CA ILE A 401 -11.41 16.49 -28.98
C ILE A 401 -11.02 15.42 -27.96
N ILE A 402 -11.30 15.70 -26.70
CA ILE A 402 -11.03 14.82 -25.57
C ILE A 402 -12.31 14.08 -25.22
N LEU A 403 -12.28 12.78 -25.51
CA LEU A 403 -13.38 11.84 -25.33
C LEU A 403 -13.31 11.19 -23.94
N PRO A 404 -14.46 10.90 -23.32
CA PRO A 404 -14.50 10.15 -22.07
C PRO A 404 -13.99 8.72 -22.29
N SER A 405 -13.05 8.30 -21.45
CA SER A 405 -12.48 6.95 -21.50
C SER A 405 -13.32 5.97 -20.65
N PRO A 406 -13.44 4.70 -21.08
CA PRO A 406 -14.14 3.68 -20.31
C PRO A 406 -13.37 3.28 -19.03
N THR A 407 -14.06 2.62 -18.10
CA THR A 407 -13.48 2.03 -16.88
C THR A 407 -12.19 1.26 -17.20
N GLY A 408 -11.11 1.48 -16.44
CA GLY A 408 -9.80 0.86 -16.66
C GLY A 408 -8.91 1.52 -17.72
N TYR A 409 -9.42 2.52 -18.45
CA TYR A 409 -8.68 3.25 -19.48
C TYR A 409 -8.65 4.74 -19.14
N TYR A 410 -7.52 5.42 -19.35
CA TYR A 410 -7.46 6.88 -19.35
C TYR A 410 -7.62 7.44 -20.78
N SER A 411 -7.87 8.74 -20.88
CA SER A 411 -7.98 9.45 -22.15
C SER A 411 -6.55 9.85 -22.57
N ALA A 412 -5.95 9.12 -23.50
CA ALA A 412 -4.57 9.32 -23.93
C ALA A 412 -4.49 10.17 -25.21
N THR A 413 -3.37 10.85 -25.36
CA THR A 413 -3.12 11.81 -26.43
C THR A 413 -2.74 11.10 -27.74
N HIS A 414 -3.75 10.61 -28.47
CA HIS A 414 -3.56 9.71 -29.60
C HIS A 414 -3.39 10.43 -30.95
N ILE A 415 -2.65 9.79 -31.85
CA ILE A 415 -2.46 10.24 -33.24
C ILE A 415 -3.69 9.85 -34.06
N GLY A 416 -4.73 10.67 -33.99
CA GLY A 416 -6.00 10.50 -34.70
C GLY A 416 -6.34 11.68 -35.62
N ASN A 417 -5.48 11.98 -36.60
CA ASN A 417 -5.74 13.06 -37.56
C ASN A 417 -6.82 12.63 -38.56
N VAL A 418 -8.01 13.25 -38.50
CA VAL A 418 -9.09 12.95 -39.43
C VAL A 418 -8.81 13.58 -40.81
N ARG A 419 -8.34 12.73 -41.72
CA ARG A 419 -8.13 13.00 -43.16
C ARG A 419 -7.18 14.16 -43.50
N GLY A 420 -6.37 14.63 -42.54
CA GLY A 420 -5.36 15.67 -42.76
C GLY A 420 -5.79 17.09 -42.38
N HIS A 421 -6.95 17.26 -41.74
CA HIS A 421 -7.59 18.57 -41.58
C HIS A 421 -7.36 19.27 -40.21
N GLY A 422 -6.26 18.96 -39.51
CA GLY A 422 -5.94 19.61 -38.21
C GLY A 422 -6.90 19.28 -37.07
N VAL A 423 -7.72 18.23 -37.22
CA VAL A 423 -8.62 17.73 -36.17
C VAL A 423 -8.06 16.46 -35.57
N TYR A 424 -7.87 16.47 -34.26
CA TYR A 424 -7.18 15.45 -33.47
C TYR A 424 -8.09 14.94 -32.34
N PHE A 425 -7.95 13.67 -31.97
CA PHE A 425 -8.78 13.00 -30.97
C PHE A 425 -7.94 12.25 -29.94
N SER A 426 -8.33 12.30 -28.67
CA SER A 426 -7.84 11.35 -27.67
C SER A 426 -8.32 9.93 -27.97
N SER A 427 -7.54 8.89 -27.65
CA SER A 427 -8.04 7.52 -27.58
C SER A 427 -8.10 7.04 -26.13
N PRO A 428 -8.89 6.01 -25.81
CA PRO A 428 -8.64 5.19 -24.63
C PRO A 428 -7.21 4.61 -24.69
N ALA A 429 -6.50 4.62 -23.57
CA ALA A 429 -5.33 3.79 -23.34
C ALA A 429 -5.47 3.12 -21.96
N ILE A 430 -4.99 1.87 -21.85
CA ILE A 430 -5.15 1.07 -20.62
C ILE A 430 -4.32 1.68 -19.49
N CYS A 431 -4.86 1.72 -18.28
CA CYS A 431 -4.10 2.15 -17.11
C CYS A 431 -2.88 1.25 -16.83
N PRO A 432 -1.76 1.81 -16.30
CA PRO A 432 -0.63 1.00 -15.86
C PRO A 432 -1.04 -0.05 -14.82
N ALA A 433 -0.37 -1.20 -14.79
CA ALA A 433 -0.65 -2.24 -13.79
C ALA A 433 -0.51 -1.69 -12.36
N GLY A 434 -1.40 -2.13 -11.46
CA GLY A 434 -1.54 -1.55 -10.12
C GLY A 434 -2.38 -0.27 -10.06
N TYR A 435 -2.73 0.35 -11.19
CA TYR A 435 -3.56 1.55 -11.25
C TYR A 435 -4.81 1.31 -12.11
N ILE A 436 -5.89 2.03 -11.81
CA ILE A 436 -7.15 1.91 -12.52
C ILE A 436 -7.89 3.24 -12.56
N LYS A 437 -8.68 3.44 -13.62
CA LYS A 437 -9.67 4.51 -13.67
C LYS A 437 -11.03 3.91 -13.32
N GLN A 438 -11.66 4.36 -12.23
CA GLN A 438 -13.04 3.97 -11.93
C GLN A 438 -13.99 4.48 -13.03
N GLY A 439 -15.13 3.81 -13.18
CA GLY A 439 -16.00 4.00 -14.33
C GLY A 439 -16.63 5.39 -14.37
N PRO A 440 -16.95 5.94 -15.55
CA PRO A 440 -17.54 7.26 -15.67
C PRO A 440 -18.94 7.29 -15.04
N ALA A 441 -19.01 7.71 -13.78
CA ALA A 441 -20.22 8.20 -13.15
C ALA A 441 -20.61 9.54 -13.81
N GLN A 442 -21.23 9.43 -15.00
CA GLN A 442 -21.78 10.55 -15.78
C GLN A 442 -20.75 11.62 -16.18
N GLY A 443 -19.68 11.25 -16.90
CA GLY A 443 -18.76 12.20 -17.55
C GLY A 443 -17.77 12.93 -16.63
N LYS A 444 -18.06 13.02 -15.32
CA LYS A 444 -17.24 13.63 -14.26
C LYS A 444 -15.76 13.30 -14.32
N TYR A 445 -15.38 12.12 -14.77
CA TYR A 445 -14.02 11.63 -14.68
C TYR A 445 -13.21 11.75 -15.98
N LEU A 446 -13.48 12.75 -16.83
CA LEU A 446 -12.82 12.90 -18.13
C LEU A 446 -11.28 12.93 -18.01
N PHE A 447 -10.74 13.87 -17.23
CA PHE A 447 -9.30 14.01 -16.95
C PHE A 447 -8.81 13.22 -15.72
N ASP A 448 -9.60 12.27 -15.19
CA ASP A 448 -9.12 11.45 -14.07
C ASP A 448 -7.91 10.62 -14.50
N THR A 449 -6.83 10.80 -13.75
CA THR A 449 -5.65 9.94 -13.76
C THR A 449 -6.02 8.54 -13.29
N CYS A 450 -5.22 7.55 -13.69
CA CYS A 450 -5.37 6.20 -13.12
C CYS A 450 -5.02 6.26 -11.63
N GLN A 451 -6.01 6.02 -10.78
CA GLN A 451 -5.86 5.96 -9.32
C GLN A 451 -5.22 4.63 -8.94
N ILE A 452 -4.37 4.62 -7.92
CA ILE A 452 -3.70 3.39 -7.49
C ILE A 452 -4.71 2.43 -6.81
N CYS A 453 -4.61 1.13 -7.08
CA CYS A 453 -5.54 0.14 -6.51
C CYS A 453 -5.40 0.11 -4.97
N PRO A 454 -6.52 0.09 -4.22
CA PRO A 454 -6.50 0.09 -2.76
C PRO A 454 -5.93 -1.21 -2.19
N VAL A 455 -5.49 -1.15 -0.94
CA VAL A 455 -4.85 -2.26 -0.22
C VAL A 455 -5.76 -3.50 -0.19
N GLY A 456 -5.16 -4.68 -0.34
CA GLY A 456 -5.93 -5.93 -0.44
C GLY A 456 -6.62 -6.13 -1.80
N THR A 457 -6.31 -5.30 -2.80
CA THR A 457 -6.77 -5.48 -4.18
C THR A 457 -5.62 -5.34 -5.18
N TYR A 458 -5.73 -5.96 -6.36
CA TYR A 458 -4.73 -5.93 -7.41
C TYR A 458 -5.31 -5.65 -8.81
N TYR A 459 -4.48 -5.18 -9.74
CA TYR A 459 -4.87 -5.02 -11.15
C TYR A 459 -3.71 -5.31 -12.11
N ASN A 460 -3.94 -6.25 -13.05
CA ASN A 460 -3.05 -6.53 -14.16
C ASN A 460 -3.80 -6.37 -15.49
N PRO A 461 -3.38 -5.44 -16.38
CA PRO A 461 -4.01 -5.27 -17.69
C PRO A 461 -3.68 -6.41 -18.67
N ASN A 462 -2.65 -7.21 -18.40
CA ASN A 462 -2.14 -8.22 -19.33
C ASN A 462 -2.76 -9.62 -19.13
N THR A 463 -3.63 -9.82 -18.13
CA THR A 463 -4.27 -11.13 -17.87
C THR A 463 -5.54 -11.32 -18.71
N ILE A 464 -5.81 -12.57 -19.07
CA ILE A 464 -6.90 -12.96 -19.99
C ILE A 464 -8.29 -12.65 -19.40
N ASN A 465 -8.41 -12.60 -18.08
CA ASN A 465 -9.61 -12.23 -17.34
C ASN A 465 -9.51 -10.80 -16.78
N SER A 466 -9.06 -9.84 -17.59
CA SER A 466 -8.87 -8.44 -17.17
C SER A 466 -10.21 -7.75 -16.85
N SER A 467 -10.63 -7.85 -15.59
CA SER A 467 -11.70 -7.02 -15.05
C SER A 467 -11.25 -5.56 -15.03
N ASN A 468 -12.07 -4.65 -15.53
CA ASN A 468 -11.85 -3.20 -15.43
C ASN A 468 -12.08 -2.66 -14.00
N THR A 469 -11.80 -3.46 -12.98
CA THR A 469 -11.92 -3.19 -11.54
C THR A 469 -10.75 -3.86 -10.84
N CYS A 470 -10.21 -3.25 -9.77
CA CYS A 470 -9.22 -3.92 -8.93
C CYS A 470 -9.86 -5.19 -8.33
N VAL A 471 -9.18 -6.33 -8.44
CA VAL A 471 -9.63 -7.64 -7.95
C VAL A 471 -9.25 -7.79 -6.49
N ALA A 472 -10.15 -8.25 -5.63
CA ALA A 472 -9.84 -8.49 -4.23
C ALA A 472 -8.90 -9.69 -4.06
N CYS A 473 -7.84 -9.52 -3.27
CA CYS A 473 -6.87 -10.58 -2.95
C CYS A 473 -7.42 -11.52 -1.88
N ASN A 474 -6.97 -12.78 -1.89
CA ASN A 474 -7.38 -13.76 -0.88
C ASN A 474 -6.62 -13.54 0.44
N ALA A 475 -7.20 -12.72 1.33
CA ALA A 475 -6.56 -12.24 2.56
C ALA A 475 -6.11 -13.33 3.57
N THR A 476 -6.51 -14.60 3.42
CA THR A 476 -6.00 -15.69 4.27
C THR A 476 -4.69 -16.30 3.77
N ASN A 477 -4.43 -16.25 2.47
CA ASN A 477 -3.34 -16.99 1.81
C ASN A 477 -2.37 -16.10 1.01
N THR A 478 -2.72 -14.82 0.79
CA THR A 478 -2.05 -13.94 -0.18
C THR A 478 -1.83 -12.52 0.38
N TYR A 479 -0.84 -11.80 -0.14
CA TYR A 479 -0.46 -10.45 0.29
C TYR A 479 -0.54 -9.42 -0.85
N CYS A 480 -1.28 -8.33 -0.61
CA CYS A 480 -1.40 -7.20 -1.52
C CYS A 480 -1.29 -5.86 -0.79
N SER A 481 -0.36 -5.02 -1.23
CA SER A 481 -0.23 -3.61 -0.83
C SER A 481 -1.29 -2.75 -1.54
N PHE A 482 -1.23 -1.42 -1.41
CA PHE A 482 -1.79 -0.58 -2.47
C PHE A 482 -0.91 -0.71 -3.73
N GLY A 483 -1.50 -0.55 -4.90
CA GLY A 483 -0.79 -0.66 -6.19
C GLY A 483 -0.39 -2.06 -6.62
N SER A 484 -0.89 -3.12 -5.94
CA SER A 484 -0.59 -4.51 -6.30
C SER A 484 -0.95 -4.85 -7.74
N VAL A 485 -0.06 -5.59 -8.40
CA VAL A 485 -0.26 -6.07 -9.79
C VAL A 485 -0.73 -7.52 -9.87
N ALA A 486 -0.60 -8.28 -8.78
CA ALA A 486 -1.04 -9.68 -8.64
C ALA A 486 -1.47 -9.93 -7.19
N ASP A 487 -2.06 -11.09 -6.90
CA ASP A 487 -1.97 -11.65 -5.55
C ASP A 487 -0.66 -12.46 -5.42
N ILE A 488 -0.03 -12.39 -4.25
CA ILE A 488 1.25 -13.05 -3.99
C ILE A 488 1.09 -14.02 -2.81
N PRO A 489 1.40 -15.32 -2.97
CA PRO A 489 1.33 -16.30 -1.89
C PRO A 489 2.20 -15.90 -0.67
N LEU A 490 1.67 -16.08 0.54
CA LEU A 490 2.35 -15.71 1.79
C LEU A 490 3.70 -16.43 2.02
N ASP A 491 4.02 -17.49 1.28
CA ASP A 491 5.35 -18.11 1.29
C ASP A 491 6.47 -17.17 0.80
N TYR A 492 6.17 -16.25 -0.12
CA TYR A 492 7.12 -15.21 -0.53
C TYR A 492 7.38 -14.19 0.59
N THR A 493 6.41 -13.97 1.48
CA THR A 493 6.52 -13.05 2.63
C THR A 493 7.12 -13.69 3.88
N LYS A 494 7.47 -14.99 3.86
CA LYS A 494 8.12 -15.67 5.00
C LYS A 494 9.62 -15.35 5.02
N SER A 495 10.10 -14.86 6.17
CA SER A 495 11.53 -14.73 6.45
C SER A 495 12.14 -16.06 6.89
N ILE A 496 13.31 -16.39 6.35
CA ILE A 496 14.16 -17.53 6.67
C ILE A 496 15.36 -17.01 7.47
N SER A 497 15.55 -17.51 8.69
CA SER A 497 16.70 -17.20 9.54
C SER A 497 17.29 -18.47 10.13
N GLN A 498 18.62 -18.58 10.09
CA GLN A 498 19.38 -19.71 10.63
C GLN A 498 19.88 -19.46 12.07
N ALA A 499 19.26 -18.53 12.80
CA ALA A 499 19.62 -18.19 14.17
C ALA A 499 19.22 -19.29 15.18
N ILE A 500 19.91 -20.43 15.13
CA ILE A 500 19.79 -21.51 16.10
C ILE A 500 20.41 -21.02 17.43
N PRO A 501 19.66 -20.99 18.54
CA PRO A 501 20.22 -20.60 19.83
C PRO A 501 21.24 -21.65 20.30
N PHE A 502 22.45 -21.21 20.63
CA PHE A 502 23.47 -22.12 21.18
C PHE A 502 22.97 -22.75 22.49
N PRO A 503 23.17 -24.06 22.73
CA PRO A 503 22.63 -24.72 23.92
C PRO A 503 23.13 -24.09 25.23
N LYS A 504 22.28 -24.11 26.26
CA LYS A 504 22.73 -23.90 27.64
C LYS A 504 23.47 -25.17 28.12
N SER A 505 24.41 -24.98 29.05
CA SER A 505 24.91 -26.09 29.87
C SER A 505 23.75 -26.72 30.66
N PRO A 506 23.81 -28.02 30.98
CA PRO A 506 22.99 -28.60 32.05
C PRO A 506 23.23 -27.86 33.38
N ASP A 507 22.21 -27.82 34.24
CA ASP A 507 22.28 -27.09 35.52
C ASP A 507 23.30 -27.72 36.50
N LEU A 508 23.59 -29.01 36.35
CA LEU A 508 24.71 -29.70 37.01
C LEU A 508 25.88 -29.90 36.06
N THR A 509 27.06 -29.43 36.47
CA THR A 509 28.32 -29.59 35.69
C THR A 509 29.40 -30.36 36.45
N GLY A 510 29.11 -30.83 37.67
CA GLY A 510 29.96 -31.76 38.42
C GLY A 510 29.59 -33.21 38.11
N PHE A 511 30.54 -34.00 37.63
CA PHE A 511 30.29 -35.41 37.28
C PHE A 511 29.89 -36.27 38.49
N GLU A 512 30.45 -36.00 39.68
CA GLU A 512 30.03 -36.68 40.91
C GLU A 512 28.58 -36.32 41.30
N ASP A 513 28.17 -35.06 41.14
CA ASP A 513 26.81 -34.61 41.43
C ASP A 513 25.80 -35.18 40.43
N ILE A 514 26.15 -35.23 39.14
CA ILE A 514 25.38 -35.90 38.09
C ILE A 514 25.20 -37.37 38.42
N LEU A 515 26.27 -38.08 38.80
CA LEU A 515 26.22 -39.51 39.08
C LEU A 515 25.48 -39.80 40.40
N LEU A 516 25.57 -38.92 41.39
CA LEU A 516 24.78 -38.97 42.62
C LEU A 516 23.28 -38.73 42.34
N LEU A 517 22.93 -37.72 41.54
CA LEU A 517 21.53 -37.45 41.17
C LEU A 517 20.93 -38.62 40.36
N ASN A 518 21.65 -39.14 39.36
CA ASN A 518 21.21 -40.30 38.60
C ASN A 518 21.16 -41.58 39.45
N MET A 519 22.00 -41.69 40.49
CA MET A 519 21.89 -42.80 41.43
C MET A 519 20.62 -42.71 42.25
N PHE A 520 20.29 -41.53 42.80
CA PHE A 520 19.20 -41.32 43.76
C PHE A 520 17.89 -40.73 43.17
N ASN A 521 17.73 -40.62 41.85
CA ASN A 521 16.48 -40.09 41.30
C ASN A 521 15.28 -40.98 41.70
N THR A 522 14.15 -40.36 42.02
CA THR A 522 12.92 -41.02 42.48
C THR A 522 11.73 -40.79 41.56
N ASP A 523 11.95 -40.46 40.28
CA ASP A 523 10.87 -40.41 39.30
C ASP A 523 10.27 -41.81 39.09
N PHE A 524 8.99 -41.94 39.46
CA PHE A 524 8.28 -43.22 39.54
C PHE A 524 7.76 -43.75 38.19
N GLU A 525 8.22 -43.22 37.05
CA GLU A 525 7.91 -43.82 35.75
C GLU A 525 8.57 -45.20 35.62
N THR A 526 7.89 -46.14 34.94
CA THR A 526 8.28 -47.56 34.97
C THR A 526 9.63 -47.85 34.30
N ASN A 527 10.00 -47.11 33.25
CA ASN A 527 11.31 -47.22 32.61
C ASN A 527 12.41 -46.54 33.45
N CYS A 528 12.07 -45.43 34.12
CA CYS A 528 12.96 -44.71 35.03
C CYS A 528 13.36 -45.57 36.22
N LEU A 529 12.37 -46.10 36.95
CA LEU A 529 12.61 -46.85 38.18
C LEU A 529 13.57 -48.03 37.95
N VAL A 530 13.39 -48.78 36.85
CA VAL A 530 14.21 -49.94 36.47
C VAL A 530 15.63 -49.58 36.01
N THR A 531 15.85 -48.35 35.51
CA THR A 531 17.19 -47.87 35.13
C THR A 531 17.97 -47.26 36.30
N THR A 532 17.30 -46.79 37.37
CA THR A 532 18.01 -46.25 38.56
C THR A 532 18.83 -47.33 39.29
N PRO A 533 20.11 -47.07 39.65
CA PRO A 533 20.87 -47.97 40.50
C PRO A 533 20.29 -48.09 41.91
N PHE A 534 19.69 -47.02 42.46
CA PHE A 534 19.11 -47.06 43.81
C PHE A 534 17.99 -48.09 43.93
N PHE A 535 17.08 -48.22 42.95
CA PHE A 535 16.06 -49.28 42.92
C PHE A 535 16.66 -50.69 43.03
N TRP A 536 17.72 -50.99 42.28
CA TRP A 536 18.41 -52.28 42.38
C TRP A 536 19.10 -52.47 43.73
N THR A 537 19.70 -51.42 44.31
CA THR A 537 20.26 -51.51 45.67
C THR A 537 19.19 -51.66 46.76
N LEU A 538 17.99 -51.08 46.58
CA LEU A 538 16.84 -51.28 47.46
C LEU A 538 16.28 -52.71 47.35
N ILE A 539 16.23 -53.30 46.15
CA ILE A 539 15.88 -54.72 45.98
C ILE A 539 16.89 -55.61 46.70
N ILE A 540 18.19 -55.38 46.50
CA ILE A 540 19.26 -56.15 47.15
C ILE A 540 19.25 -55.94 48.67
N MET A 541 19.01 -54.72 49.16
CA MET A 541 18.88 -54.41 50.58
C MET A 541 17.62 -55.04 51.18
N GLY A 542 16.48 -55.01 50.47
CA GLY A 542 15.23 -55.66 50.89
C GLY A 542 15.35 -57.17 50.96
N VAL A 543 15.96 -57.80 49.95
CA VAL A 543 16.33 -59.22 49.96
C VAL A 543 17.32 -59.51 51.10
N GLY A 544 18.30 -58.63 51.33
CA GLY A 544 19.24 -58.70 52.45
C GLY A 544 18.54 -58.60 53.82
N ILE A 545 17.51 -57.76 53.96
CA ILE A 545 16.68 -57.62 55.16
C ILE A 545 15.80 -58.86 55.35
N VAL A 546 15.24 -59.44 54.29
CA VAL A 546 14.54 -60.74 54.36
C VAL A 546 15.51 -61.86 54.76
N PHE A 547 16.76 -61.85 54.29
CA PHE A 547 17.80 -62.77 54.79
C PHE A 547 18.18 -62.50 56.25
N LEU A 548 18.30 -61.25 56.69
CA LEU A 548 18.55 -60.87 58.09
C LEU A 548 17.41 -61.33 59.01
N ILE A 549 16.15 -61.14 58.61
CA ILE A 549 14.95 -61.54 59.35
C ILE A 549 14.82 -63.07 59.39
N THR A 550 14.96 -63.76 58.26
CA THR A 550 14.90 -65.23 58.23
C THR A 550 16.06 -65.86 59.02
N MET A 551 17.28 -65.32 58.93
CA MET A 551 18.40 -65.74 59.79
C MET A 551 18.11 -65.44 61.27
N GLY A 552 17.52 -64.30 61.60
CA GLY A 552 17.06 -63.96 62.96
C GLY A 552 16.07 -65.00 63.51
N ILE A 553 15.02 -65.30 62.76
CA ILE A 553 14.02 -66.34 63.10
C ILE A 553 14.70 -67.71 63.23
N LEU A 554 15.63 -68.06 62.35
CA LEU A 554 16.42 -69.31 62.42
C LEU A 554 17.34 -69.36 63.66
N THR A 555 17.86 -68.23 64.13
CA THR A 555 18.65 -68.18 65.39
C THR A 555 17.78 -68.39 66.63
N LEU A 556 16.54 -67.90 66.63
CA LEU A 556 15.59 -68.08 67.74
C LEU A 556 14.94 -69.47 67.74
N SER A 557 14.67 -70.03 66.56
CA SER A 557 13.96 -71.31 66.39
C SER A 557 14.78 -72.54 66.82
N GLY A 558 16.12 -72.48 66.69
CA GLY A 558 17.06 -73.53 67.13
C GLY A 558 17.06 -74.85 66.33
N LYS A 559 15.93 -75.24 65.72
CA LYS A 559 15.71 -76.54 65.05
C LYS A 559 16.38 -76.68 63.68
N CYS A 560 16.90 -75.61 63.08
CA CYS A 560 17.34 -75.59 61.67
C CYS A 560 18.86 -75.37 61.45
N LYS A 561 19.72 -75.83 62.38
CA LYS A 561 21.19 -75.62 62.34
C LYS A 561 21.84 -75.96 60.99
N ASN A 562 21.45 -77.07 60.33
CA ASN A 562 22.07 -77.50 59.07
C ASN A 562 21.75 -76.57 57.88
N PHE A 563 20.61 -75.87 57.90
CA PHE A 563 20.26 -74.91 56.84
C PHE A 563 21.02 -73.59 57.03
N ARG A 564 21.06 -73.11 58.29
CA ARG A 564 21.87 -71.95 58.70
C ARG A 564 23.36 -72.13 58.31
N ALA A 565 23.95 -73.28 58.62
CA ALA A 565 25.36 -73.55 58.31
C ALA A 565 25.68 -73.50 56.80
N LYS A 566 24.74 -73.90 55.92
CA LYS A 566 24.90 -73.75 54.46
C LYS A 566 24.84 -72.29 54.02
N ILE A 567 23.96 -71.48 54.60
CA ILE A 567 23.86 -70.05 54.30
C ILE A 567 25.12 -69.31 54.76
N GLU A 568 25.59 -69.57 55.98
CA GLU A 568 26.87 -69.04 56.49
C GLU A 568 28.05 -69.44 55.60
N MET A 569 28.07 -70.68 55.09
CA MET A 569 29.13 -71.15 54.17
C MET A 569 29.11 -70.47 52.79
N ILE A 570 27.94 -70.08 52.28
CA ILE A 570 27.82 -69.34 51.02
C ILE A 570 28.28 -67.89 51.20
N PHE A 571 27.76 -67.16 52.19
CA PHE A 571 28.10 -65.75 52.36
C PHE A 571 29.55 -65.52 52.82
N THR A 572 30.18 -66.48 53.52
CA THR A 572 31.63 -66.42 53.82
C THR A 572 32.53 -66.44 52.59
N HIS A 573 32.05 -66.88 51.43
CA HIS A 573 32.82 -66.81 50.18
C HIS A 573 32.70 -65.44 49.47
N PHE A 574 31.80 -64.57 49.95
CA PHE A 574 31.59 -63.21 49.43
C PHE A 574 31.98 -62.10 50.43
N ASP A 575 32.39 -62.45 51.66
CA ASP A 575 32.85 -61.47 52.66
C ASP A 575 34.27 -60.99 52.35
N ILE A 576 34.37 -59.91 51.56
CA ILE A 576 35.63 -59.28 51.16
C ILE A 576 36.19 -58.39 52.30
N ILE A 577 35.34 -58.00 53.25
CA ILE A 577 35.65 -57.00 54.28
C ILE A 577 36.17 -57.67 55.57
N ASN A 578 35.80 -58.94 55.81
CA ASN A 578 36.40 -59.83 56.82
C ASN A 578 36.30 -59.31 58.27
N ASP A 579 35.21 -58.59 58.58
CA ASP A 579 34.98 -57.88 59.85
C ASP A 579 34.44 -58.80 60.98
N GLY A 580 34.80 -60.09 60.94
CA GLY A 580 34.41 -61.13 61.90
C GLY A 580 32.94 -61.62 61.80
N GLU A 581 31.99 -60.75 61.46
CA GLU A 581 30.56 -61.07 61.28
C GLU A 581 30.25 -61.63 59.87
N ARG A 582 31.03 -62.65 59.49
CA ARG A 582 31.13 -63.56 58.32
C ARG A 582 30.02 -63.70 57.26
N TRP A 583 28.80 -63.23 57.51
CA TRP A 583 27.67 -63.32 56.60
C TRP A 583 27.05 -61.95 56.29
N ILE A 584 27.15 -60.99 57.22
CA ILE A 584 26.71 -59.60 57.02
C ILE A 584 27.71 -58.89 56.08
N GLY A 585 29.01 -59.09 56.28
CA GLY A 585 30.05 -58.59 55.38
C GLY A 585 29.92 -59.11 53.94
N GLY A 586 29.44 -60.35 53.77
CA GLY A 586 29.14 -60.94 52.45
C GLY A 586 27.98 -60.25 51.72
N VAL A 587 26.88 -59.95 52.42
CA VAL A 587 25.76 -59.18 51.83
C VAL A 587 26.21 -57.77 51.44
N LEU A 588 26.95 -57.09 52.32
CA LEU A 588 27.41 -55.71 52.08
C LEU A 588 28.43 -55.63 50.93
N SER A 589 29.31 -56.64 50.80
CA SER A 589 30.24 -56.78 49.68
C SER A 589 29.52 -56.96 48.32
N ILE A 590 28.40 -57.69 48.29
CA ILE A 590 27.58 -57.86 47.07
C ILE A 590 26.95 -56.53 46.65
N THR A 591 26.41 -55.74 47.60
CA THR A 591 25.85 -54.41 47.31
C THR A 591 26.89 -53.47 46.69
N ILE A 592 28.12 -53.46 47.22
CA ILE A 592 29.24 -52.67 46.69
C ILE A 592 29.61 -53.12 45.26
N LEU A 593 29.73 -54.43 45.03
CA LEU A 593 30.06 -54.98 43.72
C LEU A 593 29.01 -54.62 42.65
N VAL A 594 27.73 -54.61 43.02
CA VAL A 594 26.66 -54.16 42.12
C VAL A 594 26.76 -52.66 41.82
N MET A 595 27.02 -51.80 42.81
CA MET A 595 27.28 -50.37 42.57
C MET A 595 28.46 -50.12 41.63
N ILE A 596 29.55 -50.88 41.75
CA ILE A 596 30.72 -50.76 40.86
C ILE A 596 30.33 -51.06 39.40
N ILE A 597 29.52 -52.11 39.17
CA ILE A 597 29.04 -52.49 37.84
C ILE A 597 28.13 -51.39 37.26
N PHE A 598 27.15 -50.89 38.02
CA PHE A 598 26.26 -49.81 37.56
C PHE A 598 27.04 -48.51 37.27
N THR A 599 27.98 -48.12 38.13
CA THR A 599 28.83 -46.95 37.93
C THR A 599 29.62 -47.05 36.61
N GLY A 600 30.17 -48.24 36.31
CA GLY A 600 30.87 -48.50 35.05
C GLY A 600 29.97 -48.47 33.81
N LEU A 601 28.75 -49.01 33.90
CA LEU A 601 27.77 -49.00 32.80
C LEU A 601 27.27 -47.58 32.50
N PHE A 602 26.81 -46.84 33.51
CA PHE A 602 26.37 -45.45 33.39
C PHE A 602 27.46 -44.58 32.74
N THR A 603 28.69 -44.70 33.25
CA THR A 603 29.87 -44.01 32.70
C THR A 603 30.09 -44.30 31.21
N SER A 604 29.94 -45.56 30.80
CA SER A 604 30.16 -46.00 29.42
C SER A 604 29.12 -45.41 28.45
N SER A 605 27.86 -45.28 28.88
CA SER A 605 26.81 -44.62 28.08
C SER A 605 26.95 -43.09 28.12
N PHE A 606 27.26 -42.49 29.28
CA PHE A 606 27.48 -41.05 29.42
C PHE A 606 28.66 -40.56 28.54
N LEU A 607 29.77 -41.31 28.47
CA LEU A 607 30.89 -40.98 27.58
C LEU A 607 30.53 -40.96 26.09
N LYS A 608 29.50 -41.70 25.65
CA LYS A 608 29.01 -41.69 24.26
C LYS A 608 28.12 -40.48 23.95
N GLN A 609 27.60 -39.79 24.97
CA GLN A 609 26.80 -38.57 24.83
C GLN A 609 27.68 -37.33 24.61
N TYR A 610 28.63 -37.42 23.68
CA TYR A 610 29.54 -36.35 23.29
C TYR A 610 30.17 -36.61 21.89
N PRO A 611 30.30 -35.58 21.02
CA PRO A 611 29.69 -34.25 21.13
C PRO A 611 28.19 -34.30 20.81
N LYS A 612 27.44 -33.31 21.31
CA LYS A 612 25.97 -33.24 21.18
C LYS A 612 25.52 -33.20 19.73
N GLU A 613 26.31 -32.59 18.85
CA GLU A 613 26.02 -32.49 17.41
C GLU A 613 25.95 -33.87 16.70
N THR A 614 26.51 -34.92 17.30
CA THR A 614 26.53 -36.28 16.73
C THR A 614 25.91 -37.36 17.62
N SER A 615 25.53 -37.07 18.88
CA SER A 615 24.98 -38.08 19.79
C SER A 615 23.44 -38.14 19.75
N GLU A 616 22.90 -39.35 19.71
CA GLU A 616 21.45 -39.61 19.82
C GLU A 616 20.90 -39.23 21.21
N ALA A 617 19.59 -39.32 21.43
CA ALA A 617 19.02 -39.09 22.78
C ALA A 617 19.59 -40.09 23.81
N PRO A 618 19.77 -39.69 25.09
CA PRO A 618 20.24 -40.61 26.11
C PRO A 618 19.15 -41.63 26.48
N ASP A 619 19.50 -42.91 26.49
CA ASP A 619 18.62 -44.06 26.76
C ASP A 619 18.80 -44.63 28.18
N PHE A 620 19.77 -44.13 28.92
CA PHE A 620 20.24 -44.64 30.22
C PHE A 620 19.80 -43.79 31.43
N THR A 621 18.95 -42.78 31.21
CA THR A 621 18.45 -41.86 32.24
C THR A 621 17.10 -41.26 31.82
N CYS A 622 16.35 -40.73 32.80
CA CYS A 622 15.07 -40.04 32.61
C CYS A 622 15.23 -38.63 32.02
N ASP A 623 16.40 -38.01 32.24
CA ASP A 623 16.67 -36.66 31.78
C ASP A 623 17.24 -36.68 30.36
N GLU A 624 16.38 -36.50 29.36
CA GLU A 624 16.77 -36.41 27.94
C GLU A 624 17.77 -35.27 27.66
N THR A 625 17.90 -34.29 28.57
CA THR A 625 18.86 -33.19 28.46
C THR A 625 20.25 -33.57 28.97
N LEU A 626 20.38 -34.65 29.76
CA LEU A 626 21.62 -35.09 30.37
C LEU A 626 22.60 -35.65 29.33
N ARG A 627 23.63 -34.87 29.02
CA ARG A 627 24.72 -35.24 28.10
C ARG A 627 26.07 -34.89 28.69
N ASN A 628 27.13 -35.51 28.20
CA ASN A 628 28.50 -35.22 28.63
C ASN A 628 29.03 -33.90 28.02
N SER A 629 28.17 -32.90 27.79
CA SER A 629 28.47 -31.66 27.07
C SER A 629 28.21 -30.43 27.94
N GLN A 630 29.26 -29.64 28.19
CA GLN A 630 29.17 -28.33 28.81
C GLN A 630 29.31 -27.24 27.74
N PHE A 631 28.40 -26.27 27.76
CA PHE A 631 28.30 -25.19 26.78
C PHE A 631 28.61 -23.84 27.43
N SER A 632 29.52 -23.08 26.83
CA SER A 632 29.78 -21.69 27.19
C SER A 632 29.79 -20.81 25.96
N SER A 633 29.29 -19.58 26.07
CA SER A 633 29.26 -18.59 24.99
C SER A 633 29.81 -17.27 25.50
N ARG A 634 30.61 -16.59 24.68
CA ARG A 634 31.20 -15.28 24.98
C ARG A 634 31.25 -14.41 23.73
N MET A 635 30.91 -13.14 23.86
CA MET A 635 31.16 -12.14 22.84
C MET A 635 32.63 -11.69 22.93
N GLN A 636 33.32 -11.60 21.80
CA GLN A 636 34.71 -11.16 21.72
C GLN A 636 34.88 -10.13 20.60
N SER A 637 35.73 -9.11 20.78
CA SER A 637 35.94 -8.09 19.74
C SER A 637 36.88 -8.59 18.64
N LEU A 638 36.54 -8.28 17.39
CA LEU A 638 37.40 -8.48 16.21
C LEU A 638 38.64 -7.56 16.19
N GLY A 639 38.68 -6.54 17.07
CA GLY A 639 39.88 -5.70 17.28
C GLY A 639 40.96 -6.34 18.17
N ALA A 640 40.70 -7.52 18.75
CA ALA A 640 41.70 -8.30 19.49
C ALA A 640 42.48 -9.23 18.56
N ALA A 641 43.71 -9.59 18.93
CA ALA A 641 44.52 -10.54 18.18
C ALA A 641 43.85 -11.94 18.17
N ILE A 642 43.45 -12.41 16.99
CA ILE A 642 42.81 -13.72 16.79
C ILE A 642 43.81 -14.83 17.20
N PRO A 643 43.44 -15.77 18.10
CA PRO A 643 44.29 -16.91 18.46
C PRO A 643 44.68 -17.75 17.24
N ALA A 644 45.95 -18.18 17.18
CA ALA A 644 46.48 -18.96 16.06
C ALA A 644 45.64 -20.21 15.75
N ASP A 645 45.19 -20.91 16.80
CA ASP A 645 44.34 -22.11 16.72
C ASP A 645 42.99 -21.87 16.03
N THR A 646 42.51 -20.62 16.01
CA THR A 646 41.25 -20.21 15.35
C THR A 646 41.46 -19.50 14.01
N ALA A 647 42.70 -19.16 13.63
CA ALA A 647 42.96 -18.35 12.44
C ALA A 647 42.50 -19.04 11.13
N THR A 648 42.46 -20.37 11.09
CA THR A 648 41.95 -21.17 9.97
C THR A 648 40.47 -20.93 9.70
N ILE A 649 39.60 -20.99 10.73
CA ILE A 649 38.16 -20.84 10.55
C ILE A 649 37.76 -19.40 10.18
N PHE A 650 38.46 -18.39 10.71
CA PHE A 650 38.29 -16.99 10.25
C PHE A 650 38.69 -16.81 8.78
N ASN A 651 39.79 -17.44 8.33
CA ASN A 651 40.20 -17.40 6.93
C ASN A 651 39.15 -18.05 6.02
N LEU A 652 38.63 -19.22 6.38
CA LEU A 652 37.56 -19.90 5.62
C LEU A 652 36.27 -19.07 5.55
N LEU A 653 35.86 -18.43 6.66
CA LEU A 653 34.71 -17.51 6.68
C LEU A 653 34.90 -16.30 5.76
N SER A 654 36.13 -15.82 5.58
CA SER A 654 36.47 -14.73 4.65
C SER A 654 36.60 -15.16 3.18
N GLN A 655 36.65 -16.48 2.91
CA GLN A 655 36.69 -17.06 1.56
C GLN A 655 35.31 -17.50 1.06
N GLN A 656 34.29 -17.53 1.92
CA GLN A 656 32.92 -17.88 1.54
C GLN A 656 32.33 -16.77 0.66
N SER A 657 32.19 -17.05 -0.64
CA SER A 657 31.51 -16.16 -1.58
C SER A 657 30.00 -16.14 -1.32
N PHE A 658 29.38 -14.97 -1.51
CA PHE A 658 27.94 -14.82 -1.33
C PHE A 658 27.21 -14.56 -2.65
N VAL A 659 26.00 -15.09 -2.77
CA VAL A 659 25.01 -14.70 -3.76
C VAL A 659 23.94 -13.89 -3.02
N ALA A 660 23.77 -12.63 -3.40
CA ALA A 660 22.74 -11.77 -2.85
C ALA A 660 21.51 -11.76 -3.78
N THR A 661 20.34 -11.77 -3.17
CA THR A 661 19.04 -11.80 -3.87
C THR A 661 18.13 -10.70 -3.35
N VAL A 662 17.52 -9.96 -4.26
CA VAL A 662 16.52 -8.93 -3.97
C VAL A 662 15.25 -9.29 -4.70
N THR A 663 14.24 -9.75 -3.96
CA THR A 663 12.92 -10.05 -4.49
C THR A 663 12.02 -8.84 -4.30
N LEU A 664 11.65 -8.16 -5.39
CA LEU A 664 10.62 -7.13 -5.38
C LEU A 664 9.24 -7.79 -5.36
N LEU A 665 8.35 -7.32 -4.49
CA LEU A 665 7.00 -7.84 -4.32
C LEU A 665 5.97 -6.83 -4.85
N ASN A 666 4.89 -7.35 -5.44
CA ASN A 666 3.73 -6.63 -5.93
C ASN A 666 4.03 -5.64 -7.09
N THR A 667 4.97 -5.96 -7.99
CA THR A 667 5.43 -5.03 -9.05
C THR A 667 5.64 -5.67 -10.45
N VAL A 668 5.89 -4.85 -11.49
CA VAL A 668 5.80 -5.26 -12.92
C VAL A 668 7.10 -5.78 -13.55
N VAL A 669 6.97 -6.85 -14.35
CA VAL A 669 8.09 -7.54 -15.03
C VAL A 669 8.94 -6.63 -15.93
N ASN A 670 8.39 -5.55 -16.49
CA ASN A 670 9.06 -4.70 -17.49
C ASN A 670 9.98 -3.59 -16.90
N LEU A 671 10.40 -3.72 -15.64
CA LEU A 671 11.29 -2.76 -14.98
C LEU A 671 12.74 -2.88 -15.49
N THR A 672 13.36 -1.75 -15.84
CA THR A 672 14.80 -1.72 -16.09
C THR A 672 15.53 -1.53 -14.75
N VAL A 673 16.15 -2.59 -14.27
CA VAL A 673 17.01 -2.61 -13.08
C VAL A 673 18.46 -2.40 -13.50
N THR A 674 19.29 -1.77 -12.67
CA THR A 674 20.77 -1.88 -12.66
C THR A 674 21.27 -2.08 -11.22
N VAL A 675 22.44 -2.70 -11.06
CA VAL A 675 23.02 -3.02 -9.74
C VAL A 675 24.47 -2.55 -9.71
N GLU A 676 24.82 -1.80 -8.67
CA GLU A 676 26.13 -1.22 -8.44
C GLU A 676 26.63 -1.56 -7.04
N LYS A 677 27.94 -1.78 -6.90
CA LYS A 677 28.63 -2.13 -5.66
C LYS A 677 29.69 -1.08 -5.39
N THR A 678 29.56 -0.38 -4.27
CA THR A 678 30.51 0.63 -3.81
C THR A 678 31.33 0.11 -2.63
N ILE A 679 32.65 0.26 -2.71
CA ILE A 679 33.61 -0.09 -1.65
C ILE A 679 34.53 1.12 -1.47
N GLY A 680 34.34 1.86 -0.37
CA GLY A 680 35.05 3.11 -0.11
C GLY A 680 34.68 4.18 -1.13
N THR A 681 35.59 4.44 -2.08
CA THR A 681 35.40 5.42 -3.18
C THR A 681 35.33 4.78 -4.57
N ILE A 682 35.31 3.45 -4.65
CA ILE A 682 35.25 2.70 -5.92
C ILE A 682 33.85 2.11 -6.09
N THR A 683 33.17 2.47 -7.18
CA THR A 683 31.87 1.90 -7.58
C THR A 683 32.06 1.03 -8.82
N GLU A 684 31.51 -0.18 -8.78
CA GLU A 684 31.57 -1.20 -9.84
C GLU A 684 30.16 -1.68 -10.18
N GLN A 685 29.80 -1.73 -11.47
CA GLN A 685 28.50 -2.26 -11.89
C GLN A 685 28.54 -3.80 -11.89
N LEU A 686 27.61 -4.43 -11.18
CA LEU A 686 27.53 -5.89 -11.11
C LEU A 686 26.70 -6.47 -12.26
N GLN A 687 27.14 -7.62 -12.77
CA GLN A 687 26.25 -8.50 -13.54
C GLN A 687 25.15 -9.01 -12.61
N ARG A 688 23.91 -8.94 -13.09
CA ARG A 688 22.69 -9.37 -12.39
C ARG A 688 21.90 -10.32 -13.29
N ASP A 689 21.29 -11.32 -12.68
CA ASP A 689 20.29 -12.16 -13.32
C ASP A 689 18.90 -11.73 -12.83
N LEU A 690 17.92 -11.72 -13.74
CA LEU A 690 16.54 -11.31 -13.48
C LEU A 690 15.60 -12.46 -13.83
N TYR A 691 14.75 -12.87 -12.88
CA TYR A 691 13.71 -13.88 -13.14
C TYR A 691 12.41 -13.61 -12.38
N VAL A 692 11.31 -14.17 -12.89
CA VAL A 692 9.94 -14.00 -12.38
C VAL A 692 9.44 -15.36 -11.92
N PRO A 693 9.43 -15.67 -10.61
CA PRO A 693 8.99 -16.96 -10.11
C PRO A 693 7.46 -17.09 -10.03
N THR A 694 6.75 -15.96 -9.99
CA THR A 694 5.28 -15.86 -10.04
C THR A 694 4.89 -14.44 -10.42
N ASP A 695 3.64 -14.21 -10.83
CA ASP A 695 3.16 -12.88 -11.19
C ASP A 695 3.30 -11.89 -10.02
N GLY A 696 3.74 -10.67 -10.31
CA GLY A 696 3.99 -9.65 -9.29
C GLY A 696 5.29 -9.80 -8.48
N CYS A 697 6.04 -10.90 -8.66
CA CYS A 697 7.35 -11.12 -8.01
C CYS A 697 8.50 -11.01 -9.03
N ILE A 698 9.55 -10.27 -8.71
CA ILE A 698 10.77 -10.18 -9.53
C ILE A 698 11.97 -10.43 -8.63
N VAL A 699 12.78 -11.44 -8.95
CA VAL A 699 14.04 -11.71 -8.25
C VAL A 699 15.20 -11.15 -9.06
N ILE A 700 16.00 -10.33 -8.39
CA ILE A 700 17.26 -9.77 -8.86
C ILE A 700 18.37 -10.53 -8.11
N SER A 701 19.21 -11.29 -8.81
CA SER A 701 20.29 -12.09 -8.23
C SER A 701 21.65 -11.59 -8.71
N PHE A 702 22.64 -11.52 -7.82
CA PHE A 702 24.01 -11.10 -8.16
C PHE A 702 25.05 -11.65 -7.18
N ASN A 703 26.26 -11.88 -7.68
CA ASN A 703 27.37 -12.43 -6.89
C ASN A 703 28.17 -11.32 -6.20
N LEU A 704 28.51 -11.53 -4.93
CA LEU A 704 29.37 -10.63 -4.15
C LEU A 704 30.79 -11.17 -4.06
N THR A 705 31.74 -10.30 -4.39
CA THR A 705 33.18 -10.57 -4.33
C THR A 705 33.80 -10.26 -2.96
N THR A 706 33.03 -9.65 -2.05
CA THR A 706 33.46 -9.21 -0.72
C THR A 706 32.32 -9.32 0.27
N ASN A 707 32.65 -9.63 1.54
CA ASN A 707 31.69 -9.76 2.64
C ASN A 707 31.25 -8.39 3.21
N MET A 708 31.80 -7.29 2.69
CA MET A 708 31.41 -5.92 2.99
C MET A 708 31.33 -5.13 1.68
N ALA A 709 30.23 -4.38 1.49
CA ALA A 709 30.02 -3.43 0.39
C ALA A 709 28.69 -2.69 0.59
N THR A 710 28.61 -1.44 0.12
CA THR A 710 27.34 -0.76 -0.10
C THR A 710 26.81 -1.14 -1.48
N ILE A 711 25.57 -1.60 -1.57
CA ILE A 711 24.95 -2.08 -2.81
C ILE A 711 23.79 -1.17 -3.18
N THR A 712 23.79 -0.66 -4.40
CA THR A 712 22.76 0.22 -4.93
C THR A 712 22.04 -0.47 -6.09
N VAL A 713 20.73 -0.63 -5.96
CA VAL A 713 19.85 -1.28 -6.94
C VAL A 713 18.91 -0.20 -7.50
N ASN A 714 19.30 0.38 -8.63
CA ASN A 714 18.53 1.42 -9.32
C ASN A 714 17.46 0.75 -10.20
N ILE A 715 16.20 1.06 -9.96
CA ILE A 715 15.02 0.48 -10.62
C ILE A 715 14.28 1.62 -11.31
N THR A 716 14.26 1.66 -12.65
CA THR A 716 13.54 2.70 -13.39
C THR A 716 12.18 2.20 -13.88
N GLY A 717 11.12 2.91 -13.49
CA GLY A 717 9.73 2.67 -13.87
C GLY A 717 8.74 3.25 -12.86
N SER A 718 7.64 3.82 -13.35
CA SER A 718 6.63 4.49 -12.52
C SER A 718 5.58 3.49 -11.99
N THR A 719 5.99 2.57 -11.12
CA THR A 719 5.10 1.54 -10.54
C THR A 719 5.37 1.29 -9.07
N ALA A 720 4.31 0.97 -8.32
CA ALA A 720 4.42 0.60 -6.91
C ALA A 720 5.26 -0.68 -6.72
N ILE A 721 5.91 -0.77 -5.55
CA ILE A 721 6.59 -1.96 -5.06
C ILE A 721 6.04 -2.17 -3.65
N GLY A 722 5.21 -3.19 -3.44
CA GLY A 722 4.53 -3.42 -2.16
C GLY A 722 5.47 -3.79 -1.02
N GLY A 723 6.61 -4.38 -1.35
CA GLY A 723 7.68 -4.66 -0.40
C GLY A 723 8.88 -5.28 -1.07
N VAL A 724 9.90 -5.58 -0.27
CA VAL A 724 11.16 -6.17 -0.74
C VAL A 724 11.59 -7.29 0.19
N ARG A 725 12.07 -8.39 -0.38
CA ARG A 725 12.68 -9.48 0.37
C ARG A 725 14.15 -9.61 -0.03
N ILE A 726 15.05 -9.39 0.93
CA ILE A 726 16.50 -9.41 0.74
C ILE A 726 17.02 -10.74 1.28
N GLY A 727 17.78 -11.48 0.48
CA GLY A 727 18.41 -12.74 0.87
C GLY A 727 19.90 -12.79 0.57
N LEU A 728 20.61 -13.60 1.36
CA LEU A 728 22.04 -13.86 1.23
C LEU A 728 22.27 -15.37 1.33
N TYR A 729 22.91 -15.93 0.32
CA TYR A 729 23.28 -17.34 0.24
C TYR A 729 24.81 -17.48 0.18
N GLY A 730 25.37 -18.49 0.86
CA GLY A 730 26.79 -18.84 0.79
C GLY A 730 26.97 -20.35 0.99
N PRO A 731 27.71 -21.06 0.11
CA PRO A 731 27.81 -22.51 0.15
C PRO A 731 28.64 -23.01 1.35
N GLU A 732 28.40 -24.25 1.77
CA GLU A 732 29.22 -24.92 2.80
C GLU A 732 30.69 -25.10 2.33
N ILE A 733 31.65 -24.88 3.23
CA ILE A 733 33.09 -25.12 2.99
C ILE A 733 33.63 -26.04 4.08
N VAL A 734 34.30 -27.13 3.69
CA VAL A 734 34.81 -28.16 4.62
C VAL A 734 36.31 -28.36 4.45
N ASP A 735 37.01 -28.33 5.58
CA ASP A 735 38.42 -28.66 5.77
C ASP A 735 38.54 -29.69 6.92
N ILE A 736 39.73 -30.31 7.09
CA ILE A 736 39.98 -31.50 7.94
C ILE A 736 39.42 -31.37 9.37
N ASN A 737 39.58 -30.19 9.99
CA ASN A 737 39.09 -29.90 11.35
C ASN A 737 38.19 -28.65 11.41
N ASN A 738 37.91 -28.01 10.27
CA ASN A 738 37.21 -26.72 10.19
C ASN A 738 36.04 -26.82 9.21
N LYS A 739 34.83 -26.43 9.62
CA LYS A 739 33.64 -26.39 8.74
C LYS A 739 32.98 -25.02 8.77
N VAL A 740 32.80 -24.38 7.62
CA VAL A 740 31.92 -23.22 7.47
C VAL A 740 30.57 -23.71 6.95
N GLN A 741 29.50 -23.47 7.70
CA GLN A 741 28.15 -23.92 7.36
C GLN A 741 27.55 -23.14 6.18
N GLU A 742 26.58 -23.74 5.49
CA GLU A 742 25.79 -23.04 4.46
C GLU A 742 25.07 -21.84 5.08
N LEU A 743 25.29 -20.64 4.53
CA LEU A 743 24.46 -19.48 4.77
C LEU A 743 23.26 -19.53 3.83
N ASN A 744 22.06 -19.48 4.38
CA ASN A 744 20.78 -19.49 3.67
C ASN A 744 19.78 -18.63 4.44
N PHE A 745 19.90 -17.32 4.23
CA PHE A 745 19.16 -16.29 4.96
C PHE A 745 18.31 -15.46 4.01
N SER A 746 17.09 -15.11 4.41
CA SER A 746 16.25 -14.19 3.64
C SER A 746 15.20 -13.52 4.50
N TYR A 747 15.09 -12.20 4.43
CA TYR A 747 14.14 -11.43 5.24
C TYR A 747 13.17 -10.63 4.35
N ALA A 748 11.88 -10.77 4.61
CA ALA A 748 10.83 -10.02 3.91
C ALA A 748 10.47 -8.73 4.67
N PHE A 749 10.64 -7.59 4.01
CA PHE A 749 10.17 -6.29 4.46
C PHE A 749 8.86 -5.98 3.75
N ILE A 750 7.78 -6.09 4.51
CA ILE A 750 6.41 -5.72 4.11
C ILE A 750 5.75 -4.99 5.27
N ILE A 751 4.99 -3.94 4.95
CA ILE A 751 4.11 -3.26 5.90
C ILE A 751 2.70 -3.25 5.31
N GLN A 752 1.69 -3.34 6.16
CA GLN A 752 0.29 -3.24 5.73
C GLN A 752 -0.07 -1.77 5.46
N ASN A 753 -0.80 -1.52 4.38
CA ASN A 753 -1.22 -0.18 3.92
C ASN A 753 -0.09 0.78 3.49
N GLN A 754 1.11 0.27 3.23
CA GLN A 754 2.24 1.05 2.71
C GLN A 754 2.87 0.35 1.49
N THR A 755 3.70 1.08 0.75
CA THR A 755 4.61 0.57 -0.29
C THR A 755 6.03 1.01 0.00
N LEU A 756 7.02 0.36 -0.62
CA LEU A 756 8.42 0.77 -0.58
C LEU A 756 8.58 2.23 -1.05
N SER A 757 9.46 2.99 -0.40
CA SER A 757 9.81 4.37 -0.80
C SER A 757 10.76 4.41 -2.01
N GLN A 758 11.09 5.62 -2.49
CA GLN A 758 12.01 5.83 -3.62
C GLN A 758 13.49 5.70 -3.23
N GLU A 759 13.88 5.97 -1.97
CA GLU A 759 15.27 5.82 -1.48
C GLU A 759 15.37 4.94 -0.20
N PRO A 760 14.89 3.68 -0.23
CA PRO A 760 14.87 2.81 0.93
C PRO A 760 16.29 2.29 1.22
N TYR A 761 16.62 2.20 2.51
CA TYR A 761 17.95 1.89 3.03
C TYR A 761 17.90 0.75 4.06
N PHE A 762 18.62 -0.33 3.79
CA PHE A 762 18.69 -1.50 4.66
C PHE A 762 20.14 -1.77 5.08
N GLU A 763 20.43 -1.65 6.37
CA GLU A 763 21.75 -1.92 6.95
C GLU A 763 21.78 -3.38 7.43
N MET A 764 22.71 -4.17 6.91
CA MET A 764 22.88 -5.60 7.21
C MET A 764 24.22 -5.83 7.93
N ASP A 765 24.15 -6.07 9.24
CA ASP A 765 25.29 -6.52 10.04
C ASP A 765 25.52 -8.02 9.81
N LEU A 766 26.68 -8.41 9.29
CA LEU A 766 27.11 -9.80 9.26
C LEU A 766 27.89 -10.16 10.53
N ILE A 767 27.28 -10.97 11.40
CA ILE A 767 27.88 -11.43 12.66
C ILE A 767 28.57 -12.77 12.46
N GLN A 768 29.84 -12.86 12.82
CA GLN A 768 30.58 -14.13 12.84
C GLN A 768 30.27 -14.93 14.11
N VAL A 769 29.96 -16.21 13.95
CA VAL A 769 29.80 -17.17 15.05
C VAL A 769 30.79 -18.31 14.85
N ILE A 770 31.60 -18.57 15.87
CA ILE A 770 32.59 -19.65 15.92
C ILE A 770 32.20 -20.59 17.05
N ASN A 771 32.00 -21.87 16.74
CA ASN A 771 31.84 -22.95 17.71
C ASN A 771 33.15 -23.75 17.78
N GLU A 772 33.71 -23.91 18.98
CA GLU A 772 34.79 -24.87 19.27
C GLU A 772 34.21 -26.12 19.94
N THR A 773 34.43 -27.29 19.36
CA THR A 773 34.08 -28.59 19.94
C THR A 773 35.37 -29.31 20.35
N LYS A 774 35.61 -29.44 21.65
CA LYS A 774 36.90 -29.94 22.19
C LYS A 774 37.01 -31.46 22.18
N GLY A 775 38.21 -31.99 21.95
CA GLY A 775 38.48 -33.43 22.02
C GLY A 775 38.13 -34.08 23.37
N LEU A 776 37.38 -35.19 23.31
CA LEU A 776 36.96 -36.03 24.46
C LEU A 776 38.15 -36.66 25.22
N SER A 777 39.23 -36.96 24.50
CA SER A 777 40.49 -37.47 25.05
C SER A 777 41.54 -36.36 25.20
N THR A 778 42.42 -36.50 26.20
CA THR A 778 43.50 -35.55 26.47
C THR A 778 44.47 -35.49 25.30
N GLY A 779 44.59 -34.32 24.64
CA GLY A 779 45.46 -34.11 23.48
C GLY A 779 44.83 -34.41 22.11
N ALA A 780 43.55 -34.79 22.03
CA ALA A 780 42.82 -34.80 20.77
C ALA A 780 42.54 -33.34 20.30
N PRO A 781 42.60 -33.05 18.99
CA PRO A 781 42.37 -31.70 18.46
C PRO A 781 40.93 -31.22 18.71
N SER A 782 40.75 -29.90 18.85
CA SER A 782 39.42 -29.28 18.75
C SER A 782 38.98 -29.25 17.29
N GLN A 783 37.68 -29.39 17.05
CA GLN A 783 37.03 -29.11 15.77
C GLN A 783 36.39 -27.71 15.85
N PHE A 784 36.36 -26.99 14.73
CA PHE A 784 35.77 -25.66 14.64
C PHE A 784 34.66 -25.60 13.60
N SER A 785 33.51 -25.06 13.99
CA SER A 785 32.43 -24.70 13.06
C SER A 785 32.27 -23.19 12.99
N GLY A 786 32.14 -22.63 11.80
CA GLY A 786 31.88 -21.22 11.53
C GLY A 786 30.52 -21.02 10.87
N LEU A 787 29.82 -19.95 11.22
CA LEU A 787 28.57 -19.51 10.60
C LEU A 787 28.52 -17.98 10.57
N TRP A 788 27.93 -17.41 9.51
CA TRP A 788 27.52 -16.02 9.48
C TRP A 788 26.05 -15.91 9.88
N ILE A 789 25.72 -14.97 10.78
CA ILE A 789 24.34 -14.61 11.11
C ILE A 789 24.10 -13.17 10.64
N PRO A 790 23.37 -12.95 9.53
CA PRO A 790 22.94 -11.63 9.14
C PRO A 790 21.87 -11.08 10.09
N LYS A 791 22.01 -9.81 10.46
CA LYS A 791 21.05 -9.04 11.25
C LYS A 791 20.75 -7.73 10.53
N PHE A 792 19.47 -7.42 10.35
CA PHE A 792 19.07 -6.12 9.82
C PHE A 792 18.88 -5.06 10.90
N SER A 793 19.35 -3.86 10.57
CA SER A 793 18.89 -2.58 11.10
C SER A 793 17.94 -1.97 10.07
N LYS A 794 16.82 -1.40 10.52
CA LYS A 794 15.76 -0.88 9.64
C LYS A 794 15.13 0.39 10.20
N ASP A 795 14.76 1.27 9.29
CA ASP A 795 13.95 2.47 9.52
C ASP A 795 12.68 2.32 8.67
N ASP A 796 11.56 1.97 9.30
CA ASP A 796 10.30 1.71 8.58
C ASP A 796 9.72 2.99 7.97
N ASP A 797 9.84 4.13 8.66
CA ASP A 797 9.31 5.42 8.23
C ASP A 797 10.11 6.01 7.04
N ARG A 798 11.40 5.68 6.92
CA ARG A 798 12.20 5.97 5.71
C ARG A 798 11.91 5.00 4.56
N ASN A 799 11.77 3.71 4.87
CA ASN A 799 11.77 2.66 3.85
C ASN A 799 10.40 2.43 3.22
N PHE A 800 9.32 2.89 3.85
CA PHE A 800 7.96 2.73 3.39
C PHE A 800 7.19 4.06 3.42
N GLN A 801 6.27 4.24 2.47
CA GLN A 801 5.44 5.44 2.36
C GLN A 801 3.96 5.09 2.50
N THR A 802 3.20 6.02 3.09
CA THR A 802 1.73 5.99 3.00
C THR A 802 1.26 6.40 1.60
N LEU A 803 0.00 6.10 1.27
CA LEU A 803 -0.63 6.46 0.01
C LEU A 803 -0.46 7.96 -0.35
N ALA A 804 -0.70 8.85 0.62
CA ALA A 804 -0.65 10.29 0.39
C ALA A 804 0.77 10.85 0.18
N GLU A 805 1.79 10.15 0.69
CA GLU A 805 3.21 10.48 0.43
C GLU A 805 3.63 9.94 -0.93
N TYR A 806 3.23 8.71 -1.23
CA TYR A 806 3.47 8.08 -2.53
C TYR A 806 2.87 8.90 -3.67
N GLU A 807 1.59 9.29 -3.59
CA GLU A 807 0.93 10.15 -4.58
C GLU A 807 1.58 11.54 -4.74
N LYS A 808 2.31 12.01 -3.72
CA LYS A 808 3.04 13.29 -3.73
C LYS A 808 4.45 13.17 -4.34
N TYR A 809 5.15 12.06 -4.12
CA TYR A 809 6.56 11.89 -4.50
C TYR A 809 6.79 10.97 -5.71
N HIS A 810 5.78 10.20 -6.16
CA HIS A 810 5.83 9.32 -7.35
C HIS A 810 5.95 10.07 -8.70
N ALA A 811 6.18 11.38 -8.69
CA ALA A 811 6.61 12.12 -9.88
C ALA A 811 7.98 11.65 -10.42
N GLU A 812 8.78 11.00 -9.57
CA GLU A 812 10.10 10.46 -9.92
C GLU A 812 9.99 9.03 -10.47
N SER A 813 10.49 8.81 -11.69
CA SER A 813 10.39 7.53 -12.42
C SER A 813 11.44 6.49 -12.01
N GLN A 814 11.99 6.58 -10.81
CA GLN A 814 13.09 5.75 -10.32
C GLN A 814 12.98 5.47 -8.82
N THR A 815 13.31 4.23 -8.43
CA THR A 815 13.56 3.81 -7.05
C THR A 815 15.02 3.36 -6.93
N THR A 816 15.73 3.88 -5.94
CA THR A 816 17.14 3.62 -5.65
C THR A 816 17.26 2.88 -4.32
N LEU A 817 17.15 1.55 -4.37
CA LEU A 817 17.26 0.69 -3.19
C LEU A 817 18.72 0.57 -2.76
N THR A 818 19.03 0.94 -1.52
CA THR A 818 20.38 0.81 -0.94
C THR A 818 20.41 -0.29 0.13
N ILE A 819 21.40 -1.17 0.05
CA ILE A 819 21.65 -2.22 1.03
C ILE A 819 23.12 -2.11 1.44
N ASP A 820 23.40 -1.74 2.69
CA ASP A 820 24.77 -1.62 3.20
C ASP A 820 25.16 -2.87 3.99
N LEU A 821 26.14 -3.63 3.49
CA LEU A 821 26.61 -4.86 4.15
C LEU A 821 27.86 -4.55 4.96
N THR A 822 27.74 -4.63 6.28
CA THR A 822 28.83 -4.40 7.24
C THR A 822 29.22 -5.72 7.92
N GLN A 823 30.39 -5.74 8.57
CA GLN A 823 30.76 -6.80 9.50
C GLN A 823 30.75 -6.26 10.93
N SER A 824 30.13 -6.98 11.87
CA SER A 824 30.08 -6.54 13.27
C SER A 824 31.47 -6.45 13.90
N MET A 825 31.71 -5.44 14.76
CA MET A 825 32.99 -5.25 15.48
C MET A 825 33.30 -6.34 16.54
N TYR A 826 32.44 -7.35 16.64
CA TYR A 826 32.54 -8.49 17.52
C TYR A 826 32.16 -9.78 16.79
N TYR A 827 32.60 -10.90 17.34
CA TYR A 827 32.16 -12.25 17.00
C TYR A 827 31.63 -12.95 18.25
N ILE A 828 30.81 -13.99 18.06
CA ILE A 828 30.35 -14.87 19.13
C ILE A 828 31.27 -16.10 19.12
N TYR A 829 31.92 -16.37 20.25
CA TYR A 829 32.71 -17.58 20.46
C TYR A 829 31.98 -18.52 21.42
N ASN A 830 31.56 -19.65 20.88
CA ASN A 830 30.89 -20.72 21.59
C ASN A 830 31.88 -21.87 21.81
N ILE A 831 31.76 -22.56 22.94
CA ILE A 831 32.58 -23.72 23.28
C ILE A 831 31.68 -24.83 23.78
N GLU A 832 31.71 -25.98 23.10
CA GLU A 832 31.31 -27.26 23.64
C GLU A 832 32.55 -27.98 24.19
N GLN A 833 32.50 -28.40 25.45
CA GLN A 833 33.58 -29.18 26.09
C GLN A 833 33.00 -30.33 26.92
N PRO A 834 33.70 -31.46 27.04
CA PRO A 834 33.16 -32.61 27.76
C PRO A 834 33.12 -32.36 29.27
N ILE A 835 32.02 -32.70 29.94
CA ILE A 835 31.88 -32.59 31.41
C ILE A 835 32.91 -33.50 32.10
N ILE A 836 33.13 -34.70 31.56
CA ILE A 836 34.24 -35.56 31.94
C ILE A 836 34.97 -36.14 30.73
N LYS A 837 36.31 -36.08 30.80
CA LYS A 837 37.22 -36.71 29.83
C LYS A 837 37.53 -38.15 30.22
N THR A 838 37.80 -38.99 29.23
CA THR A 838 38.14 -40.42 29.37
C THR A 838 39.22 -40.70 30.42
N ALA A 839 40.23 -39.84 30.53
CA ALA A 839 41.31 -39.97 31.53
C ALA A 839 40.86 -39.71 32.98
N ASN A 840 39.86 -38.84 33.21
CA ASN A 840 39.42 -38.44 34.56
C ASN A 840 38.36 -39.38 35.13
N VAL A 841 37.62 -40.08 34.26
CA VAL A 841 36.55 -41.03 34.59
C VAL A 841 36.97 -42.06 35.65
N VAL A 842 38.11 -42.72 35.45
CA VAL A 842 38.53 -43.83 36.32
C VAL A 842 38.76 -43.34 37.76
N PHE A 843 39.39 -42.17 37.91
CA PHE A 843 39.64 -41.56 39.21
C PHE A 843 38.34 -41.12 39.91
N LYS A 844 37.41 -40.50 39.16
CA LYS A 844 36.12 -40.04 39.69
C LYS A 844 35.20 -41.20 40.10
N ASN A 845 35.19 -42.29 39.34
CA ASN A 845 34.44 -43.49 39.69
C ASN A 845 34.98 -44.18 40.96
N ILE A 846 36.31 -44.20 41.15
CA ILE A 846 36.93 -44.74 42.38
C ILE A 846 36.57 -43.88 43.59
N LEU A 847 36.62 -42.55 43.48
CA LEU A 847 36.19 -41.65 44.56
C LEU A 847 34.73 -41.84 44.94
N PHE A 848 33.84 -41.91 43.95
CA PHE A 848 32.40 -42.14 44.18
C PHE A 848 32.14 -43.47 44.88
N VAL A 849 32.77 -44.56 44.43
CA VAL A 849 32.65 -45.87 45.08
C VAL A 849 33.18 -45.85 46.52
N SER A 850 34.27 -45.13 46.81
CA SER A 850 34.77 -44.94 48.19
C SER A 850 33.74 -44.25 49.07
N MET A 851 33.17 -43.12 48.61
CA MET A 851 32.12 -42.39 49.32
C MET A 851 30.89 -43.28 49.59
N CYS A 852 30.47 -44.10 48.63
CA CYS A 852 29.38 -45.05 48.84
C CYS A 852 29.73 -46.14 49.87
N MET A 853 30.96 -46.66 49.88
CA MET A 853 31.41 -47.60 50.93
C MET A 853 31.43 -46.95 52.32
N GLU A 854 31.85 -45.68 52.42
CA GLU A 854 31.83 -44.91 53.67
C GLU A 854 30.39 -44.66 54.17
N LEU A 855 29.46 -44.32 53.27
CA LEU A 855 28.03 -44.18 53.59
C LEU A 855 27.41 -45.49 54.08
N PHE A 856 27.69 -46.63 53.43
CA PHE A 856 27.22 -47.94 53.91
C PHE A 856 27.87 -48.36 55.23
N GLY A 857 29.16 -48.07 55.42
CA GLY A 857 29.86 -48.28 56.68
C GLY A 857 29.24 -47.47 57.83
N PHE A 858 28.91 -46.21 57.59
CA PHE A 858 28.23 -45.35 58.57
C PHE A 858 26.80 -45.84 58.86
N GLY A 859 26.05 -46.26 57.84
CA GLY A 859 24.71 -46.85 57.99
C GLY A 859 24.73 -48.16 58.80
N PHE A 860 25.71 -49.03 58.57
CA PHE A 860 25.93 -50.24 59.36
C PHE A 860 26.31 -49.92 60.81
N LEU A 861 27.21 -48.95 61.02
CA LEU A 861 27.60 -48.49 62.35
C LEU A 861 26.40 -47.91 63.12
N PHE A 862 25.54 -47.13 62.47
CA PHE A 862 24.29 -46.62 63.03
C PHE A 862 23.31 -47.77 63.37
N PHE A 863 23.12 -48.74 62.47
CA PHE A 863 22.30 -49.92 62.75
C PHE A 863 22.81 -50.71 63.97
N LYS A 864 24.14 -50.89 64.09
CA LYS A 864 24.78 -51.64 65.17
C LYS A 864 24.74 -50.90 66.51
N LEU A 865 24.88 -49.57 66.53
CA LEU A 865 24.92 -48.75 67.74
C LEU A 865 23.55 -48.23 68.21
N ALA A 866 22.62 -47.93 67.31
CA ALA A 866 21.30 -47.39 67.66
C ALA A 866 20.19 -48.44 67.53
N ILE A 867 20.05 -49.09 66.37
CA ILE A 867 18.90 -49.97 66.09
C ILE A 867 19.01 -51.30 66.85
N SER A 868 20.19 -51.95 66.83
CA SER A 868 20.40 -53.24 67.50
C SER A 868 20.06 -53.24 69.01
N PRO A 869 20.55 -52.28 69.84
CA PRO A 869 20.14 -52.22 71.24
C PRO A 869 18.66 -51.84 71.43
N LEU A 870 18.08 -51.02 70.55
CA LEU A 870 16.67 -50.62 70.64
C LEU A 870 15.75 -51.81 70.32
N CYS A 871 16.07 -52.63 69.31
CA CYS A 871 15.40 -53.92 69.06
C CYS A 871 15.51 -54.89 70.25
N ARG A 872 16.69 -54.97 70.91
CA ARG A 872 16.87 -55.78 72.13
C ARG A 872 16.06 -55.26 73.33
N LEU A 873 15.78 -53.96 73.38
CA LEU A 873 14.97 -53.34 74.42
C LEU A 873 13.47 -53.58 74.17
N VAL A 874 13.02 -53.42 72.91
CA VAL A 874 11.66 -53.77 72.49
C VAL A 874 11.37 -55.27 72.66
N SER A 875 12.32 -56.16 72.32
CA SER A 875 12.14 -57.60 72.54
C SER A 875 12.03 -57.96 74.03
N ARG A 876 12.71 -57.23 74.93
CA ARG A 876 12.56 -57.41 76.38
C ARG A 876 11.18 -56.98 76.87
N LEU A 877 10.68 -55.82 76.41
CA LEU A 877 9.34 -55.33 76.75
C LEU A 877 8.24 -56.29 76.25
N ILE A 878 8.40 -56.87 75.06
CA ILE A 878 7.46 -57.88 74.52
C ILE A 878 7.55 -59.21 75.28
N CYS A 879 8.73 -59.63 75.75
CA CYS A 879 8.86 -60.81 76.62
C CYS A 879 8.19 -60.60 77.98
N GLN A 880 8.48 -59.49 78.68
CA GLN A 880 7.88 -59.22 80.00
C GLN A 880 6.35 -59.25 79.95
N LYS A 881 5.74 -58.66 78.91
CA LYS A 881 4.27 -58.65 78.74
C LYS A 881 3.65 -60.04 78.44
N ASN A 882 4.45 -61.04 78.05
CA ASN A 882 4.02 -62.43 77.85
C ASN A 882 4.29 -63.34 79.08
N ASP A 883 5.07 -62.86 80.04
CA ASP A 883 5.33 -63.56 81.30
C ASP A 883 4.37 -63.06 82.40
N GLU A 884 4.07 -61.74 82.44
CA GLU A 884 3.00 -61.18 83.29
C GLU A 884 1.64 -61.87 83.03
N SER A 885 1.31 -62.19 81.77
CA SER A 885 0.08 -62.91 81.39
C SER A 885 0.08 -64.41 81.75
N LYS A 886 1.03 -64.89 82.55
CA LYS A 886 1.12 -66.29 83.02
C LYS A 886 1.22 -66.44 84.53
N GLU A 887 1.60 -65.40 85.27
CA GLU A 887 1.72 -65.47 86.74
C GLU A 887 0.36 -65.28 87.46
N GLU A 888 -0.63 -64.62 86.86
CA GLU A 888 -1.99 -64.50 87.45
C GLU A 888 -2.81 -65.82 87.48
N ASN A 889 -2.31 -66.92 86.90
CA ASN A 889 -3.08 -68.16 86.68
C ASN A 889 -2.66 -69.37 87.56
N ASN A 890 -1.94 -69.16 88.67
CA ASN A 890 -1.44 -70.26 89.52
C ASN A 890 -1.39 -69.96 91.05
N GLU A 891 -2.42 -69.32 91.63
CA GLU A 891 -2.66 -69.38 93.08
C GLU A 891 -4.15 -69.21 93.42
N GLY A 892 -4.87 -70.33 93.60
CA GLY A 892 -6.32 -70.34 93.90
C GLY A 892 -6.95 -71.73 93.76
N GLU A 893 -7.28 -72.38 94.87
CA GLU A 893 -7.71 -73.79 94.94
C GLU A 893 -9.24 -73.92 95.19
N SER A 894 -9.77 -75.15 95.02
CA SER A 894 -11.08 -75.69 95.47
C SER A 894 -12.33 -75.60 94.56
N GLU A 895 -12.68 -76.79 94.03
CA GLU A 895 -14.01 -77.43 93.89
C GLU A 895 -15.31 -76.59 93.97
N SER A 896 -16.14 -76.64 92.91
CA SER A 896 -17.40 -77.43 92.94
C SER A 896 -18.11 -77.57 91.57
N GLU A 897 -18.37 -78.82 91.19
CA GLU A 897 -19.41 -79.40 90.32
C GLU A 897 -20.48 -78.59 89.51
N LYS A 898 -20.83 -79.18 88.33
CA LYS A 898 -22.13 -79.20 87.59
C LYS A 898 -22.47 -78.07 86.59
N GLU A 899 -22.70 -78.38 85.30
CA GLU A 899 -23.98 -78.77 84.60
C GLU A 899 -24.91 -77.54 84.41
N GLU A 900 -25.47 -77.20 83.25
CA GLU A 900 -25.59 -77.86 81.91
C GLU A 900 -25.80 -76.77 80.80
N GLU A 901 -26.00 -77.20 79.53
CA GLU A 901 -26.81 -76.68 78.38
C GLU A 901 -27.41 -75.22 78.40
N GLU A 902 -27.67 -74.47 77.30
CA GLU A 902 -27.59 -74.65 75.83
C GLU A 902 -27.68 -73.28 75.07
N GLU A 903 -27.77 -73.32 73.72
CA GLU A 903 -28.41 -72.37 72.76
C GLU A 903 -28.04 -70.84 72.64
N ASP A 904 -27.52 -70.51 71.45
CA ASP A 904 -28.04 -69.56 70.42
C ASP A 904 -28.19 -68.01 70.55
N SER A 905 -28.16 -67.42 69.34
CA SER A 905 -28.80 -66.18 68.85
C SER A 905 -28.18 -64.78 69.14
N ASP A 906 -27.55 -64.25 68.08
CA ASP A 906 -28.03 -63.12 67.24
C ASP A 906 -28.30 -61.68 67.79
N ASP A 907 -28.34 -60.79 66.78
CA ASP A 907 -28.97 -59.46 66.67
C ASP A 907 -28.38 -58.17 67.27
N GLU A 908 -28.20 -57.26 66.30
CA GLU A 908 -28.35 -55.81 66.27
C GLU A 908 -29.18 -55.14 67.38
N SER A 909 -28.81 -53.89 67.71
CA SER A 909 -29.76 -52.76 67.59
C SER A 909 -29.08 -51.38 67.72
N ASP A 910 -29.66 -50.39 67.03
CA ASP A 910 -29.32 -48.97 67.12
C ASP A 910 -29.96 -48.25 68.33
N GLY A 911 -29.46 -47.05 68.64
CA GLY A 911 -30.12 -46.03 69.48
C GLY A 911 -29.09 -45.11 70.16
N ASN A 912 -28.95 -43.83 69.81
CA ASN A 912 -29.87 -42.68 69.96
C ASN A 912 -30.05 -42.25 71.45
N GLU A 913 -30.04 -40.97 71.84
CA GLU A 913 -29.82 -39.70 71.11
C GLU A 913 -29.40 -38.59 72.11
N GLU A 914 -29.76 -37.31 71.88
CA GLU A 914 -29.56 -36.12 72.74
C GLU A 914 -28.11 -35.59 72.76
N ASP A 915 -27.71 -34.53 72.01
CA ASP A 915 -28.44 -33.34 71.49
C ASP A 915 -28.89 -32.39 72.65
N VAL A 916 -28.92 -31.05 72.57
CA VAL A 916 -29.01 -30.11 71.44
C VAL A 916 -28.39 -28.71 71.78
N HIS A 917 -28.22 -27.90 70.72
CA HIS A 917 -28.47 -26.42 70.58
C HIS A 917 -27.27 -25.45 70.59
N GLU A 918 -27.21 -24.35 69.80
CA GLU A 918 -27.84 -23.89 68.53
C GLU A 918 -26.96 -22.71 67.97
N ILE A 919 -26.65 -22.53 66.67
CA ILE A 919 -27.44 -21.99 65.51
C ILE A 919 -27.83 -20.50 65.69
N PRO A 920 -27.89 -19.59 64.65
CA PRO A 920 -27.69 -19.69 63.18
C PRO A 920 -26.59 -18.68 62.67
N LYS A 921 -26.49 -18.05 61.46
CA LYS A 921 -27.20 -18.03 60.14
C LYS A 921 -26.38 -17.33 59.01
N GLN A 922 -26.44 -17.82 57.75
CA GLN A 922 -26.47 -17.08 56.44
C GLN A 922 -25.35 -16.04 56.07
N ILE A 923 -25.05 -15.65 54.81
CA ILE A 923 -25.65 -15.86 53.47
C ILE A 923 -24.60 -15.75 52.31
N GLU A 924 -24.84 -16.45 51.19
CA GLU A 924 -24.40 -16.24 49.77
C GLU A 924 -22.92 -16.14 49.28
N LEU A 925 -22.79 -16.46 47.98
CA LEU A 925 -21.68 -16.48 47.00
C LEU A 925 -22.36 -16.35 45.60
N PRO A 926 -21.68 -16.08 44.45
CA PRO A 926 -20.27 -15.74 44.12
C PRO A 926 -20.25 -14.45 43.21
N PRO A 927 -19.45 -14.25 42.11
CA PRO A 927 -18.14 -14.79 41.68
C PRO A 927 -17.09 -13.74 41.15
N GLU A 928 -15.93 -14.28 40.73
CA GLU A 928 -15.04 -13.83 39.62
C GLU A 928 -13.93 -12.73 39.75
N LYS A 929 -12.80 -13.08 39.08
CA LYS A 929 -11.80 -12.25 38.35
C LYS A 929 -10.81 -11.31 39.10
N THR A 930 -9.56 -11.80 39.19
CA THR A 930 -8.29 -11.25 38.62
C THR A 930 -8.16 -9.71 38.35
N LYS A 931 -7.01 -9.02 38.47
CA LYS A 931 -5.62 -9.37 38.05
C LYS A 931 -4.59 -8.24 38.38
N TRP A 932 -3.29 -8.50 38.21
CA TRP A 932 -2.12 -7.55 38.05
C TRP A 932 -1.50 -6.75 39.24
N TYR A 933 -0.30 -7.18 39.66
CA TYR A 933 1.03 -6.56 39.39
C TYR A 933 1.46 -5.18 39.97
N LYS A 934 2.61 -5.16 40.69
CA LYS A 934 3.71 -4.17 40.55
C LYS A 934 4.98 -4.48 41.38
N PRO A 935 6.18 -4.59 40.78
CA PRO A 935 7.48 -4.50 41.45
C PRO A 935 8.17 -3.14 41.22
N ASN A 936 9.12 -2.78 42.10
CA ASN A 936 10.01 -1.59 42.07
C ASN A 936 11.03 -1.73 43.23
N PRO A 937 12.15 -0.96 43.34
CA PRO A 937 12.84 -0.10 42.36
C PRO A 937 14.37 -0.39 42.20
N LYS A 938 14.99 0.26 41.20
CA LYS A 938 16.40 0.71 41.14
C LYS A 938 17.53 -0.26 41.54
N TYR A 939 18.38 -0.60 40.56
CA TYR A 939 19.47 0.32 40.19
C TYR A 939 19.65 0.37 38.67
#